data_AF-A0A9E1XIQ6-F1
#
_entry.id   AF-A0A9E1XIQ6-F1
#
_cell.length_a   1.000
_cell.length_b   1.000
_cell.length_c   1.000
_cell.angle_alpha   90.00
_cell.angle_beta   90.00
_cell.angle_gamma   90.00
#
_symmetry.space_group_name_H-M   'P 1'
#
loop_
_entity.id
_entity.type
_entity.pdbx_description
1 polymer ?
#
loop_
_entity_poly.entity_id
_entity_poly.type
_entity_poly.pdbx_seq_one_letter_code
_entity_poly.pdbx_strand_id
1 'polypeptide(L)'
;MVKIAKKFFTVSVVAMTIVWSVGLAALVPMVAVAEDACPELEAGDLYKTSAGTAVYILNADMESMYFPNAEVYKTWFVDYSGVEEISAACNELYPQGDPAGVNYRPGSYLVKRIDGPSVFAVLPGNMRTKITSEAVAKGLFGDAWASMVRDVHAFHWANYTTGAETLDVTLQNGMVVTVDGEKVYSVVDGMTYEVDGDYNGVLYTVSQAAFDSLEMGAETVTTGSLVEDPGQITASAGDDADDDTETPAVVGGDVTVSLSANTPDAGNVVVATDNVVFLKAILRASDDNDAVVNSVKIGRTGLGATGDFTSVTLYDGATKLGSTRTSWHSDGYMTYNISGGWTITAGTSKELTVVVNLLTAGTYNSIGILDLGLGNDGDVGGTPLYGNQMTGVSVTTGGVTITGVGTTGSKNIGTTDVALTKFKLAVNSVENSMFNAITLKNKAATNNAADDNLANIYLYQGADLLAGPVSMVSDKITFVLDEAFPISKSKNETFTVKGDIVNGAANTVEFVLDSTTDLNVIGDTYNTRLTVTDDNYDAATEGNIITIAGAELNVGLTSVALETADDSTDVEFGRLTLSSGSTDIKITSIQVDVDETDGADTGTFVIAVDDLELVDVVSGAAYSGTTASGVDTDAVTEDWVYTDEIYLSAGESITLLVRGDIPASTTAGEDDSYKLSVNTANITAETVPAGDSVSNFSVGTVTGKLITVRKPTLTVKATPMNTGNAVVNDSSVILFQGTMDATAGDVRIERAQFEATTTNLFAITNWSDMGFYLVSDAGEYELQQNITNSGMTADDLDFDTLDFTVASGDKATFVVKGSVASTVSTTANIVHIRMDGLTAKDVDNDDASVVNSAGTALDSAGNELDTTRILTLNSKGILYVQMRNADTSFDKDRVLMAGSDAWVGKLRMRADFEDIMVKDLKLTNSSAGDEDSVESVCLYSAMSAVAENLIGCTTVNSQLAFFDNINETVTMGTHDWYIYVATNEMGNAGAATADSQDLVQFGIVTSSGHLTAQGVESGDELAYYSSSAAAIAAGDIVFDLDVNGTFGEEADLTGTASTTIFYISGTKISNVELVSSYGGKTVASTIAGTGSTTVGIVAITVEAGSNTDANGNALKLGIDNFLFDMTKFASTSISGATIERIGGANGAVNLTVTGSSTGATTADIAGDWTMTSVTSTLGNDAFIDAGTTAYFALNANINSLSPTSNITNWIQVGLDDLKGGAADANNNIDWFDGYDTVYATASNFDYLLLDTTSIGGTKISAPTNN
;
A
#
# COMPACT_ATOMS: atom_id res chain seq x y z
N MET A 1 -28.36 3.86 14.96
CA MET A 1 -28.88 3.72 13.58
C MET A 1 -27.91 4.40 12.63
N VAL A 2 -27.01 3.65 11.99
CA VAL A 2 -26.97 3.38 10.52
C VAL A 2 -26.78 4.64 9.65
N LYS A 3 -25.56 4.83 9.12
CA LYS A 3 -25.22 4.99 7.68
C LYS A 3 -23.77 5.48 7.47
N ILE A 4 -22.80 4.56 7.39
CA ILE A 4 -21.59 4.75 6.57
C ILE A 4 -21.33 3.43 5.83
N ALA A 5 -21.69 3.40 4.56
CA ALA A 5 -21.42 2.29 3.64
C ALA A 5 -20.96 2.88 2.31
N LYS A 6 -19.65 2.86 2.06
CA LYS A 6 -19.02 2.94 0.73
C LYS A 6 -17.53 2.57 0.85
N LYS A 7 -17.23 1.29 0.60
CA LYS A 7 -16.05 0.75 -0.11
C LYS A 7 -15.90 -0.75 0.22
N PHE A 8 -16.52 -1.58 -0.61
CA PHE A 8 -16.22 -3.01 -0.75
C PHE A 8 -16.01 -3.26 -2.24
N PHE A 9 -14.75 -3.27 -2.68
CA PHE A 9 -14.23 -4.21 -3.68
C PHE A 9 -12.70 -4.03 -3.81
N THR A 10 -11.98 -5.15 -3.81
CA THR A 10 -10.53 -5.34 -4.07
C THR A 10 -9.58 -5.33 -2.86
N VAL A 11 -9.60 -6.41 -2.06
CA VAL A 11 -8.37 -7.05 -1.52
C VAL A 11 -8.64 -8.56 -1.46
N SER A 12 -7.97 -9.33 -2.31
CA SER A 12 -7.81 -10.77 -2.15
C SER A 12 -6.46 -11.16 -2.78
N VAL A 13 -5.66 -11.91 -2.01
CA VAL A 13 -4.34 -12.51 -2.30
C VAL A 13 -3.12 -11.59 -2.09
N VAL A 14 -2.54 -11.62 -0.88
CA VAL A 14 -1.19 -12.15 -0.51
C VAL A 14 -1.06 -12.00 1.02
N ALA A 15 -1.39 -13.07 1.77
CA ALA A 15 -0.98 -13.29 3.17
C ALA A 15 -1.42 -14.70 3.62
N MET A 16 -0.69 -15.71 3.14
CA MET A 16 -0.53 -17.04 3.74
C MET A 16 0.77 -17.56 3.10
N THR A 17 1.93 -17.54 3.73
CA THR A 17 2.27 -18.37 4.90
C THR A 17 3.61 -17.88 5.43
N ILE A 18 3.72 -17.63 6.73
CA ILE A 18 4.83 -17.92 7.65
C ILE A 18 4.36 -17.46 9.04
N VAL A 19 4.79 -18.16 10.08
CA VAL A 19 4.38 -18.08 11.50
C VAL A 19 3.19 -18.97 11.88
N TRP A 20 3.47 -20.28 11.90
CA TRP A 20 3.08 -21.13 13.02
C TRP A 20 4.37 -21.73 13.59
N SER A 21 4.97 -21.08 14.60
CA SER A 21 5.98 -21.71 15.45
C SER A 21 6.42 -20.78 16.57
N VAL A 22 5.69 -20.74 17.70
CA VAL A 22 6.32 -20.84 19.04
C VAL A 22 5.26 -21.40 20.01
N GLY A 23 5.54 -22.54 20.65
CA GLY A 23 4.71 -23.00 21.78
C GLY A 23 4.81 -24.49 22.12
N LEU A 24 5.78 -24.82 22.97
CA LEU A 24 5.90 -26.03 23.82
C LEU A 24 6.26 -27.37 23.17
N ALA A 25 7.53 -27.78 23.33
CA ALA A 25 7.89 -29.17 23.60
C ALA A 25 9.09 -29.25 24.55
N ALA A 26 9.03 -30.23 25.45
CA ALA A 26 9.79 -30.38 26.66
C ALA A 26 11.27 -30.77 26.48
N LEU A 27 12.08 -30.53 27.52
CA LEU A 27 13.39 -31.15 27.72
C LEU A 27 13.32 -32.68 27.55
N VAL A 28 14.04 -33.21 26.55
CA VAL A 28 14.53 -34.59 26.49
C VAL A 28 15.96 -34.55 25.92
N PRO A 29 16.96 -35.24 26.52
CA PRO A 29 18.34 -35.22 26.05
C PRO A 29 18.62 -36.30 24.98
N MET A 30 19.74 -36.13 24.26
CA MET A 30 20.38 -37.04 23.28
C MET A 30 19.76 -36.95 21.87
N VAL A 31 20.48 -36.93 20.74
CA VAL A 31 21.76 -37.55 20.32
C VAL A 31 22.35 -36.68 19.19
N ALA A 32 23.67 -36.62 19.04
CA ALA A 32 24.33 -36.11 17.82
C ALA A 32 23.85 -36.90 16.59
N VAL A 33 23.17 -36.25 15.65
CA VAL A 33 22.90 -36.83 14.33
C VAL A 33 24.12 -36.52 13.48
N ALA A 34 24.82 -37.56 13.04
CA ALA A 34 25.89 -37.46 12.07
C ALA A 34 25.35 -36.78 10.79
N GLU A 35 26.18 -35.98 10.12
CA GLU A 35 26.01 -35.75 8.70
C GLU A 35 25.86 -37.11 8.02
N ASP A 36 24.71 -37.35 7.37
CA ASP A 36 24.62 -38.45 6.41
C ASP A 36 25.57 -38.09 5.27
N ALA A 37 26.75 -38.71 5.24
CA ALA A 37 27.60 -38.71 4.07
C ALA A 37 26.77 -39.24 2.89
N CYS A 38 26.72 -38.49 1.79
CA CYS A 38 26.09 -38.95 0.58
C CYS A 38 26.74 -40.28 0.15
N PRO A 39 25.96 -41.33 -0.19
CA PRO A 39 26.52 -42.53 -0.75
C PRO A 39 27.27 -42.18 -2.04
N GLU A 40 28.45 -42.78 -2.22
CA GLU A 40 29.24 -42.63 -3.44
C GLU A 40 28.56 -43.42 -4.55
N LEU A 41 27.96 -42.71 -5.51
CA LEU A 41 27.39 -43.30 -6.72
C LEU A 41 28.44 -43.27 -7.84
N GLU A 42 28.47 -44.31 -8.67
CA GLU A 42 29.32 -44.46 -9.85
C GLU A 42 28.49 -44.32 -11.14
N ALA A 43 29.17 -44.12 -12.27
CA ALA A 43 28.52 -44.13 -13.58
C ALA A 43 27.79 -45.46 -13.82
N GLY A 44 26.52 -45.38 -14.27
CA GLY A 44 25.61 -46.51 -14.41
C GLY A 44 24.71 -46.75 -13.21
N ASP A 45 24.96 -46.12 -12.06
CA ASP A 45 24.12 -46.30 -10.88
C ASP A 45 22.74 -45.66 -11.06
N LEU A 46 21.73 -46.42 -10.66
CA LEU A 46 20.34 -46.00 -10.64
C LEU A 46 19.97 -45.49 -9.25
N TYR A 47 19.34 -44.32 -9.18
CA TYR A 47 18.93 -43.77 -7.90
C TYR A 47 17.60 -43.03 -7.95
N LYS A 48 17.01 -42.81 -6.77
CA LYS A 48 15.85 -41.94 -6.54
C LYS A 48 16.08 -41.12 -5.29
N THR A 49 15.38 -40.00 -5.17
CA THR A 49 15.39 -39.21 -3.94
C THR A 49 14.34 -39.70 -2.97
N SER A 50 14.63 -39.64 -1.66
CA SER A 50 13.67 -39.97 -0.59
C SER A 50 12.37 -39.13 -0.63
N ALA A 51 12.41 -37.95 -1.24
CA ALA A 51 11.26 -37.05 -1.40
C ALA A 51 10.45 -37.28 -2.71
N GLY A 52 10.96 -38.09 -3.65
CA GLY A 52 10.42 -38.23 -4.99
C GLY A 52 10.23 -39.70 -5.45
N THR A 53 9.52 -39.88 -6.57
CA THR A 53 9.31 -41.20 -7.19
C THR A 53 9.97 -41.35 -8.56
N ALA A 54 10.67 -40.32 -9.04
CA ALA A 54 11.42 -40.38 -10.29
C ALA A 54 12.70 -41.20 -10.10
N VAL A 55 13.04 -42.00 -11.11
CA VAL A 55 14.29 -42.78 -11.16
C VAL A 55 15.25 -42.08 -12.10
N TYR A 56 16.50 -41.98 -11.69
CA TYR A 56 17.61 -41.37 -12.41
C TYR A 56 18.70 -42.42 -12.62
N ILE A 57 19.50 -42.25 -13.68
CA ILE A 57 20.76 -42.96 -13.90
C ILE A 57 21.89 -41.94 -14.04
N LEU A 58 23.08 -42.25 -13.51
CA LEU A 58 24.28 -41.47 -13.80
C LEU A 58 24.91 -41.97 -15.11
N ASN A 59 25.16 -41.07 -16.06
CA ASN A 59 25.88 -41.42 -17.28
C ASN A 59 27.41 -41.54 -17.02
N ALA A 60 28.18 -41.88 -18.06
CA ALA A 60 29.64 -42.01 -17.96
C ALA A 60 30.36 -40.70 -17.53
N ASP A 61 29.71 -39.55 -17.74
CA ASP A 61 30.20 -38.22 -17.39
C ASP A 61 29.72 -37.76 -15.98
N MET A 62 29.13 -38.66 -15.18
CA MET A 62 28.58 -38.40 -13.85
C MET A 62 27.38 -37.45 -13.82
N GLU A 63 26.66 -37.34 -14.94
CA GLU A 63 25.45 -36.53 -15.06
C GLU A 63 24.20 -37.37 -14.85
N SER A 64 23.24 -36.80 -14.12
CA SER A 64 21.91 -37.36 -13.88
C SER A 64 21.04 -37.30 -15.13
N MET A 65 20.50 -38.45 -15.54
CA MET A 65 19.48 -38.58 -16.58
C MET A 65 18.20 -39.19 -15.99
N TYR A 66 17.05 -38.55 -16.20
CA TYR A 66 15.78 -39.06 -15.65
C TYR A 66 15.10 -40.08 -16.56
N PHE A 67 14.40 -41.07 -15.99
CA PHE A 67 13.46 -41.89 -16.74
C PHE A 67 12.09 -41.19 -16.81
N PRO A 68 11.57 -40.84 -18.02
CA PRO A 68 10.33 -40.09 -18.15
C PRO A 68 9.10 -40.75 -17.52
N ASN A 69 9.08 -42.09 -17.51
CA ASN A 69 8.04 -42.88 -16.86
C ASN A 69 8.50 -44.34 -16.68
N ALA A 70 7.69 -45.10 -15.93
CA ALA A 70 7.94 -46.51 -15.66
C ALA A 70 7.97 -47.41 -16.91
N GLU A 71 7.34 -47.00 -18.01
CA GLU A 71 7.33 -47.79 -19.25
C GLU A 71 8.69 -47.69 -19.97
N VAL A 72 9.27 -46.50 -20.05
CA VAL A 72 10.62 -46.31 -20.60
C VAL A 72 11.66 -47.06 -19.76
N TYR A 73 11.59 -46.95 -18.43
CA TYR A 73 12.48 -47.68 -17.52
C TYR A 73 12.43 -49.20 -17.77
N LYS A 74 11.23 -49.76 -17.94
CA LYS A 74 11.03 -51.20 -18.17
C LYS A 74 11.52 -51.70 -19.53
N THR A 75 11.92 -50.81 -20.43
CA THR A 75 12.59 -51.23 -21.68
C THR A 75 14.08 -51.51 -21.49
N TRP A 76 14.66 -51.03 -20.39
CA TRP A 76 16.06 -51.21 -20.03
C TRP A 76 16.24 -52.15 -18.83
N PHE A 77 15.35 -52.07 -17.83
CA PHE A 77 15.49 -52.82 -16.58
C PHE A 77 14.22 -53.62 -16.23
N VAL A 78 14.39 -54.82 -15.67
CA VAL A 78 13.28 -55.75 -15.39
C VAL A 78 12.45 -55.31 -14.19
N ASP A 79 13.10 -54.86 -13.11
CA ASP A 79 12.48 -54.38 -11.88
C ASP A 79 13.31 -53.25 -11.25
N TYR A 80 12.83 -52.68 -10.14
CA TYR A 80 13.48 -51.54 -9.46
C TYR A 80 14.49 -51.96 -8.38
N SER A 81 14.93 -53.22 -8.34
CA SER A 81 15.80 -53.73 -7.26
C SER A 81 17.20 -53.12 -7.24
N GLY A 82 17.66 -52.54 -8.35
CA GLY A 82 18.93 -51.83 -8.47
C GLY A 82 18.84 -50.31 -8.26
N VAL A 83 17.69 -49.76 -7.83
CA VAL A 83 17.56 -48.31 -7.59
C VAL A 83 17.89 -47.96 -6.14
N GLU A 84 18.98 -47.23 -5.93
CA GLU A 84 19.39 -46.73 -4.63
C GLU A 84 18.56 -45.50 -4.20
N GLU A 85 18.31 -45.37 -2.89
CA GLU A 85 17.59 -44.20 -2.35
C GLU A 85 18.60 -43.24 -1.70
N ILE A 86 18.68 -42.03 -2.24
CA ILE A 86 19.55 -40.96 -1.73
C ILE A 86 18.73 -39.80 -1.14
N SER A 87 19.36 -38.95 -0.33
CA SER A 87 18.71 -37.75 0.18
C SER A 87 18.49 -36.72 -0.95
N ALA A 88 17.51 -35.83 -0.79
CA ALA A 88 17.28 -34.75 -1.77
C ALA A 88 18.50 -33.82 -1.90
N ALA A 89 19.26 -33.61 -0.82
CA ALA A 89 20.47 -32.81 -0.83
C ALA A 89 21.61 -33.46 -1.64
N CYS A 90 21.72 -34.80 -1.63
CA CYS A 90 22.74 -35.50 -2.41
C CYS A 90 22.47 -35.45 -3.92
N ASN A 91 21.20 -35.37 -4.33
CA ASN A 91 20.83 -35.27 -5.75
C ASN A 91 21.34 -33.98 -6.41
N GLU A 92 21.53 -32.90 -5.64
CA GLU A 92 22.03 -31.62 -6.16
C GLU A 92 23.51 -31.67 -6.59
N LEU A 93 24.24 -32.74 -6.25
CA LEU A 93 25.65 -32.93 -6.60
C LEU A 93 25.87 -33.43 -8.04
N TYR A 94 24.83 -33.94 -8.70
CA TYR A 94 24.93 -34.52 -10.05
C TYR A 94 24.29 -33.60 -11.08
N PRO A 95 25.06 -33.01 -12.00
CA PRO A 95 24.55 -32.16 -13.08
C PRO A 95 23.51 -32.90 -13.94
N GLN A 96 22.59 -32.19 -14.58
CA GLN A 96 21.63 -32.80 -15.51
C GLN A 96 22.31 -33.09 -16.85
N GLY A 97 22.22 -34.32 -17.35
CA GLY A 97 22.81 -34.68 -18.65
C GLY A 97 22.06 -34.10 -19.87
N ASP A 98 22.69 -34.18 -21.05
CA ASP A 98 22.07 -33.81 -22.34
C ASP A 98 22.12 -35.00 -23.33
N PRO A 99 20.97 -35.61 -23.69
CA PRO A 99 19.61 -35.23 -23.34
C PRO A 99 19.27 -35.52 -21.87
N ALA A 100 18.44 -34.66 -21.27
CA ALA A 100 18.10 -34.75 -19.84
C ALA A 100 17.36 -36.03 -19.41
N GLY A 101 16.70 -36.73 -20.35
CA GLY A 101 15.95 -37.95 -20.02
C GLY A 101 16.29 -39.12 -20.92
N VAL A 102 16.35 -40.31 -20.31
CA VAL A 102 16.52 -41.60 -20.99
C VAL A 102 15.31 -41.90 -21.88
N ASN A 103 15.56 -42.38 -23.09
CA ASN A 103 14.51 -42.70 -24.07
C ASN A 103 14.19 -44.20 -24.11
N TYR A 104 13.16 -44.56 -24.87
CA TYR A 104 12.86 -45.98 -25.15
C TYR A 104 14.10 -46.68 -25.70
N ARG A 105 14.41 -47.87 -25.19
CA ARG A 105 15.51 -48.69 -25.71
C ARG A 105 15.35 -48.88 -27.22
N PRO A 106 16.42 -48.74 -28.02
CA PRO A 106 16.37 -48.99 -29.46
C PRO A 106 15.67 -50.29 -29.79
N GLY A 107 14.82 -50.25 -30.82
CA GLY A 107 14.07 -51.40 -31.30
C GLY A 107 12.96 -51.93 -30.37
N SER A 108 12.74 -51.37 -29.17
CA SER A 108 11.74 -51.88 -28.21
C SER A 108 10.30 -51.46 -28.51
N TYR A 109 10.05 -50.20 -28.88
CA TYR A 109 8.73 -49.68 -29.23
C TYR A 109 8.82 -48.65 -30.36
N LEU A 110 7.67 -48.36 -30.97
CA LEU A 110 7.52 -47.27 -31.92
C LEU A 110 7.04 -46.01 -31.19
N VAL A 111 7.48 -44.84 -31.62
CA VAL A 111 7.12 -43.57 -30.98
C VAL A 111 6.41 -42.65 -31.96
N LYS A 112 5.48 -41.83 -31.46
CA LYS A 112 4.92 -40.69 -32.18
C LYS A 112 4.79 -39.52 -31.23
N ARG A 113 4.78 -38.30 -31.77
CA ARG A 113 4.33 -37.17 -30.97
C ARG A 113 2.85 -37.33 -30.69
N ILE A 114 2.44 -36.98 -29.47
CA ILE A 114 1.02 -36.99 -29.10
C ILE A 114 0.16 -36.11 -30.03
N ASP A 115 0.74 -35.04 -30.59
CA ASP A 115 0.11 -34.07 -31.50
C ASP A 115 0.38 -34.32 -32.99
N GLY A 116 1.06 -35.42 -33.36
CA GLY A 116 1.45 -35.72 -34.74
C GLY A 116 1.01 -37.10 -35.22
N PRO A 117 0.68 -37.27 -36.52
CA PRO A 117 0.25 -38.58 -37.06
C PRO A 117 1.40 -39.49 -37.53
N SER A 118 2.64 -39.00 -37.56
CA SER A 118 3.79 -39.78 -38.05
C SER A 118 4.34 -40.70 -36.96
N VAL A 119 4.58 -41.96 -37.32
CA VAL A 119 5.16 -42.99 -36.44
C VAL A 119 6.63 -43.17 -36.80
N PHE A 120 7.47 -43.27 -35.76
CA PHE A 120 8.91 -43.37 -35.86
C PHE A 120 9.40 -44.61 -35.11
N ALA A 121 10.44 -45.24 -35.62
CA ALA A 121 11.20 -46.25 -34.88
C ALA A 121 12.39 -45.58 -34.17
N VAL A 122 12.74 -46.11 -33.00
CA VAL A 122 13.89 -45.65 -32.20
C VAL A 122 15.09 -46.53 -32.51
N LEU A 123 16.17 -45.91 -32.95
CA LEU A 123 17.47 -46.50 -33.29
C LEU A 123 18.50 -46.15 -32.20
N PRO A 124 19.65 -46.85 -32.15
CA PRO A 124 20.77 -46.46 -31.28
C PRO A 124 21.18 -44.99 -31.44
N GLY A 125 21.74 -44.38 -30.40
CA GLY A 125 22.14 -42.97 -30.41
C GLY A 125 20.97 -41.98 -30.21
N ASN A 126 19.89 -42.40 -29.54
CA ASN A 126 18.66 -41.62 -29.38
C ASN A 126 17.98 -41.18 -30.70
N MET A 127 18.31 -41.84 -31.81
CA MET A 127 17.82 -41.46 -33.13
C MET A 127 16.39 -41.94 -33.39
N ARG A 128 15.55 -41.07 -33.94
CA ARG A 128 14.24 -41.43 -34.49
C ARG A 128 14.25 -41.45 -36.02
N THR A 129 13.81 -42.54 -36.62
CA THR A 129 13.58 -42.66 -38.07
C THR A 129 12.09 -42.83 -38.38
N LYS A 130 11.59 -42.20 -39.44
CA LYS A 130 10.17 -42.27 -39.81
C LYS A 130 9.88 -43.58 -40.54
N ILE A 131 8.82 -44.29 -40.13
CA ILE A 131 8.34 -45.48 -40.85
C ILE A 131 7.64 -45.05 -42.15
N THR A 132 8.06 -45.65 -43.27
CA THR A 132 7.60 -45.26 -44.61
C THR A 132 6.16 -45.70 -44.93
N SER A 133 5.69 -46.84 -44.39
CA SER A 133 4.31 -47.32 -44.61
C SER A 133 3.83 -48.34 -43.56
N GLU A 134 2.51 -48.56 -43.47
CA GLU A 134 1.91 -49.60 -42.61
C GLU A 134 2.36 -51.02 -43.00
N ALA A 135 2.64 -51.28 -44.28
CA ALA A 135 3.14 -52.58 -44.73
C ALA A 135 4.52 -52.89 -44.16
N VAL A 136 5.39 -51.86 -44.08
CA VAL A 136 6.70 -51.95 -43.43
C VAL A 136 6.55 -52.20 -41.92
N ALA A 137 5.65 -51.48 -41.25
CA ALA A 137 5.40 -51.67 -39.82
C ALA A 137 4.91 -53.10 -39.49
N LYS A 138 4.00 -53.65 -40.31
CA LYS A 138 3.53 -55.05 -40.16
C LYS A 138 4.64 -56.08 -40.42
N GLY A 139 5.53 -55.80 -41.36
CA GLY A 139 6.65 -56.68 -41.69
C GLY A 139 7.67 -56.81 -40.56
N LEU A 140 7.93 -55.72 -39.84
CA LEU A 140 8.95 -55.64 -38.79
C LEU A 140 8.40 -55.91 -37.38
N PHE A 141 7.19 -55.45 -37.07
CA PHE A 141 6.61 -55.50 -35.72
C PHE A 141 5.34 -56.36 -35.63
N GLY A 142 4.95 -57.03 -36.72
CA GLY A 142 3.79 -57.90 -36.81
C GLY A 142 2.44 -57.18 -37.00
N ASP A 143 1.37 -57.95 -37.18
CA ASP A 143 0.02 -57.40 -37.44
C ASP A 143 -0.50 -56.47 -36.32
N ALA A 144 0.03 -56.62 -35.11
CA ALA A 144 -0.31 -55.82 -33.94
C ALA A 144 0.58 -54.56 -33.76
N TRP A 145 1.41 -54.18 -34.74
CA TRP A 145 2.36 -53.07 -34.63
C TRP A 145 1.75 -51.75 -34.11
N ALA A 146 0.49 -51.46 -34.43
CA ALA A 146 -0.18 -50.24 -33.98
C ALA A 146 -0.31 -50.18 -32.45
N SER A 147 -0.37 -51.33 -31.77
CA SER A 147 -0.37 -51.42 -30.30
C SER A 147 1.01 -51.21 -29.67
N MET A 148 2.07 -51.15 -30.49
CA MET A 148 3.45 -50.88 -30.08
C MET A 148 3.84 -49.41 -30.24
N VAL A 149 2.94 -48.58 -30.76
CA VAL A 149 3.13 -47.14 -30.88
C VAL A 149 2.87 -46.46 -29.54
N ARG A 150 3.81 -45.64 -29.08
CA ARG A 150 3.77 -44.87 -27.84
C ARG A 150 3.72 -43.39 -28.11
N ASP A 151 2.83 -42.70 -27.41
CA ASP A 151 2.75 -41.25 -27.45
C ASP A 151 3.86 -40.65 -26.58
N VAL A 152 4.70 -39.83 -27.19
CA VAL A 152 5.72 -39.03 -26.53
C VAL A 152 5.25 -37.59 -26.51
N HIS A 153 5.23 -36.99 -25.31
CA HIS A 153 4.87 -35.58 -25.14
C HIS A 153 5.90 -34.66 -25.79
N ALA A 154 5.46 -33.50 -26.28
CA ALA A 154 6.31 -32.56 -27.02
C ALA A 154 7.58 -32.14 -26.27
N PHE A 155 7.55 -32.05 -24.94
CA PHE A 155 8.69 -31.65 -24.12
C PHE A 155 9.75 -32.76 -23.95
N HIS A 156 9.40 -34.03 -24.10
CA HIS A 156 10.36 -35.14 -24.18
C HIS A 156 10.80 -35.43 -25.62
N TRP A 157 10.18 -34.78 -26.62
CA TRP A 157 10.52 -35.02 -28.03
C TRP A 157 11.93 -34.52 -28.38
N ALA A 158 12.42 -33.51 -27.66
CA ALA A 158 13.78 -32.98 -27.84
C ALA A 158 14.87 -33.99 -27.44
N ASN A 159 14.55 -34.95 -26.54
CA ASN A 159 15.51 -35.99 -26.14
C ASN A 159 15.87 -36.95 -27.28
N TYR A 160 15.09 -36.99 -28.37
CA TYR A 160 15.39 -37.81 -29.54
C TYR A 160 16.01 -36.96 -30.66
N THR A 161 17.10 -37.43 -31.22
CA THR A 161 17.77 -36.82 -32.38
C THR A 161 17.07 -37.28 -33.67
N THR A 162 17.03 -36.42 -34.69
CA THR A 162 16.42 -36.78 -35.98
C THR A 162 17.45 -37.54 -36.81
N GLY A 163 17.22 -38.82 -37.09
CA GLY A 163 18.08 -39.61 -37.98
C GLY A 163 17.93 -39.22 -39.46
N ALA A 164 18.96 -39.51 -40.26
CA ALA A 164 19.03 -39.08 -41.67
C ALA A 164 18.17 -39.90 -42.66
N GLU A 165 17.64 -41.05 -42.26
CA GLU A 165 16.98 -41.99 -43.17
C GLU A 165 15.52 -42.31 -42.79
N THR A 166 14.73 -42.79 -43.75
CA THR A 166 13.37 -43.32 -43.53
C THR A 166 13.39 -44.85 -43.59
N LEU A 167 12.81 -45.51 -42.58
CA LEU A 167 12.87 -46.97 -42.45
C LEU A 167 12.00 -47.70 -43.50
N ASP A 168 12.62 -48.65 -44.21
CA ASP A 168 11.98 -49.57 -45.14
C ASP A 168 11.89 -51.01 -44.58
N VAL A 169 11.96 -52.06 -45.40
CA VAL A 169 11.68 -53.46 -45.03
C VAL A 169 12.84 -54.19 -44.33
N THR A 170 13.97 -53.54 -44.07
CA THR A 170 15.13 -54.16 -43.41
C THR A 170 15.00 -54.17 -41.89
N LEU A 171 15.50 -55.23 -41.24
CA LEU A 171 15.63 -55.27 -39.78
C LEU A 171 16.56 -54.13 -39.34
N GLN A 172 16.16 -53.36 -38.34
CA GLN A 172 16.90 -52.18 -37.89
C GLN A 172 17.78 -52.48 -36.67
N ASN A 173 18.87 -51.74 -36.53
CA ASN A 173 19.75 -51.83 -35.36
C ASN A 173 18.99 -51.56 -34.05
N GLY A 174 19.33 -52.34 -33.02
CA GLY A 174 18.71 -52.31 -31.69
C GLY A 174 17.53 -53.28 -31.51
N MET A 175 16.94 -53.81 -32.59
CA MET A 175 15.85 -54.79 -32.47
C MET A 175 16.33 -56.12 -31.90
N VAL A 176 15.49 -56.70 -31.04
CA VAL A 176 15.65 -58.08 -30.57
C VAL A 176 14.52 -58.92 -31.15
N VAL A 177 14.89 -59.94 -31.92
CA VAL A 177 13.98 -60.71 -32.77
C VAL A 177 14.11 -62.21 -32.58
N THR A 178 13.06 -62.94 -32.96
CA THR A 178 13.04 -64.40 -33.07
C THR A 178 12.26 -64.81 -34.31
N VAL A 179 12.54 -65.97 -34.88
CA VAL A 179 11.79 -66.47 -36.06
C VAL A 179 10.73 -67.50 -35.64
N ASP A 180 11.06 -68.38 -34.70
CA ASP A 180 10.21 -69.50 -34.26
C ASP A 180 9.98 -69.53 -32.73
N GLY A 181 10.58 -68.60 -31.99
CA GLY A 181 10.50 -68.52 -30.53
C GLY A 181 11.50 -69.42 -29.79
N GLU A 182 12.36 -70.17 -30.48
CA GLU A 182 13.35 -71.05 -29.84
C GLU A 182 14.68 -70.33 -29.55
N LYS A 183 15.11 -69.45 -30.45
CA LYS A 183 16.33 -68.64 -30.30
C LYS A 183 16.04 -67.15 -30.44
N VAL A 184 16.79 -66.34 -29.71
CA VAL A 184 16.69 -64.87 -29.70
C VAL A 184 17.93 -64.27 -30.34
N TYR A 185 17.75 -63.24 -31.16
CA TYR A 185 18.80 -62.57 -31.89
C TYR A 185 18.70 -61.06 -31.70
N SER A 186 19.83 -60.36 -31.57
CA SER A 186 19.88 -58.89 -31.58
C SER A 186 20.43 -58.40 -32.91
N VAL A 187 19.87 -57.29 -33.41
CA VAL A 187 20.35 -56.62 -34.62
C VAL A 187 21.32 -55.52 -34.22
N VAL A 188 22.58 -55.64 -34.62
CA VAL A 188 23.66 -54.69 -34.32
C VAL A 188 24.43 -54.44 -35.61
N ASP A 189 24.60 -53.18 -35.99
CA ASP A 189 25.29 -52.74 -37.22
C ASP A 189 24.91 -53.48 -38.51
N GLY A 190 23.61 -53.75 -38.68
CA GLY A 190 23.07 -54.42 -39.87
C GLY A 190 23.32 -55.93 -39.91
N MET A 191 23.73 -56.52 -38.79
CA MET A 191 23.96 -57.96 -38.64
C MET A 191 23.08 -58.54 -37.52
N THR A 192 22.80 -59.84 -37.57
CA THR A 192 22.09 -60.55 -36.49
C THR A 192 23.06 -61.36 -35.64
N TYR A 193 23.01 -61.20 -34.32
CA TYR A 193 23.84 -61.94 -33.36
C TYR A 193 22.94 -62.74 -32.40
N GLU A 194 23.25 -64.01 -32.15
CA GLU A 194 22.51 -64.83 -31.19
C GLU A 194 22.69 -64.27 -29.77
N VAL A 195 21.59 -64.10 -29.02
CA VAL A 195 21.60 -63.58 -27.66
C VAL A 195 21.82 -64.73 -26.67
N ASP A 196 22.93 -64.68 -25.93
CA ASP A 196 23.25 -65.63 -24.86
C ASP A 196 22.60 -65.19 -23.54
N GLY A 197 21.75 -66.07 -22.99
CA GLY A 197 20.98 -65.88 -21.75
C GLY A 197 19.45 -65.72 -21.94
N ASP A 198 18.70 -65.76 -20.84
CA ASP A 198 17.24 -65.60 -20.84
C ASP A 198 16.86 -64.12 -21.05
N TYR A 199 16.41 -63.76 -22.26
CA TYR A 199 15.97 -62.40 -22.58
C TYR A 199 14.52 -62.14 -22.12
N ASN A 200 14.35 -61.22 -21.16
CA ASN A 200 13.04 -60.84 -20.58
C ASN A 200 12.50 -59.49 -21.11
N GLY A 201 13.08 -58.94 -22.17
CA GLY A 201 12.67 -57.66 -22.79
C GLY A 201 11.65 -57.81 -23.92
N VAL A 202 11.44 -56.74 -24.70
CA VAL A 202 10.50 -56.75 -25.82
C VAL A 202 11.08 -57.54 -27.00
N LEU A 203 10.45 -58.68 -27.32
CA LEU A 203 10.88 -59.61 -28.35
C LEU A 203 9.91 -59.63 -29.54
N TYR A 204 10.42 -59.47 -30.76
CA TYR A 204 9.60 -59.45 -31.97
C TYR A 204 9.76 -60.74 -32.80
N THR A 205 8.63 -61.37 -33.14
CA THR A 205 8.65 -62.48 -34.10
C THR A 205 8.65 -61.95 -35.53
N VAL A 206 9.70 -62.26 -36.28
CA VAL A 206 9.89 -61.78 -37.66
C VAL A 206 9.82 -62.94 -38.65
N SER A 207 9.48 -62.65 -39.90
CA SER A 207 9.47 -63.69 -40.95
C SER A 207 10.89 -64.15 -41.28
N GLN A 208 11.07 -65.41 -41.68
CA GLN A 208 12.38 -65.93 -42.12
C GLN A 208 13.02 -65.05 -43.21
N ALA A 209 12.22 -64.51 -44.14
CA ALA A 209 12.73 -63.64 -45.21
C ALA A 209 13.25 -62.28 -44.71
N ALA A 210 12.71 -61.75 -43.60
CA ALA A 210 13.24 -60.55 -42.97
C ALA A 210 14.51 -60.86 -42.16
N PHE A 211 14.56 -62.02 -41.50
CA PHE A 211 15.76 -62.49 -40.81
C PHE A 211 16.93 -62.73 -41.76
N ASP A 212 16.70 -63.44 -42.87
CA ASP A 212 17.71 -63.72 -43.90
C ASP A 212 18.15 -62.47 -44.70
N SER A 213 17.54 -61.30 -44.45
CA SER A 213 17.93 -60.05 -45.12
C SER A 213 19.23 -59.45 -44.58
N LEU A 214 19.63 -59.87 -43.37
CA LEU A 214 20.89 -59.49 -42.73
C LEU A 214 21.76 -60.73 -42.55
N GLU A 215 23.08 -60.55 -42.60
CA GLU A 215 24.02 -61.65 -42.34
C GLU A 215 24.12 -61.91 -40.82
N MET A 216 24.35 -63.18 -40.45
CA MET A 216 24.44 -63.60 -39.06
C MET A 216 25.90 -63.58 -38.61
N GLY A 217 26.19 -62.81 -37.56
CA GLY A 217 27.51 -62.75 -36.96
C GLY A 217 27.91 -64.08 -36.32
N ALA A 218 29.21 -64.36 -36.28
CA ALA A 218 29.77 -65.59 -35.71
C ALA A 218 29.81 -65.58 -34.17
N GLU A 219 29.65 -64.42 -33.55
CA GLU A 219 29.70 -64.20 -32.10
C GLU A 219 28.30 -64.13 -31.48
N THR A 220 28.24 -64.25 -30.16
CA THR A 220 27.00 -64.07 -29.38
C THR A 220 27.05 -62.78 -28.60
N VAL A 221 25.93 -62.07 -28.50
CA VAL A 221 25.78 -60.92 -27.58
C VAL A 221 25.13 -61.38 -26.29
N THR A 222 25.50 -60.82 -25.15
CA THR A 222 24.87 -61.21 -23.87
C THR A 222 23.62 -60.40 -23.60
N THR A 223 22.69 -60.92 -22.80
CA THR A 223 21.53 -60.14 -22.35
C THR A 223 21.91 -58.86 -21.59
N GLY A 224 23.06 -58.83 -20.90
CA GLY A 224 23.56 -57.66 -20.18
C GLY A 224 24.07 -56.55 -21.09
N SER A 225 24.82 -56.89 -22.14
CA SER A 225 25.35 -55.89 -23.09
C SER A 225 24.25 -55.19 -23.91
N LEU A 226 23.05 -55.75 -23.93
CA LEU A 226 21.90 -55.13 -24.59
C LEU A 226 21.32 -53.94 -23.83
N VAL A 227 21.65 -53.77 -22.55
CA VAL A 227 21.08 -52.75 -21.65
C VAL A 227 22.15 -51.89 -20.96
N GLU A 228 23.42 -52.04 -21.34
CA GLU A 228 24.57 -51.41 -20.67
C GLU A 228 24.70 -49.90 -20.91
N ASP A 229 24.10 -49.37 -21.99
CA ASP A 229 24.10 -47.92 -22.29
C ASP A 229 22.66 -47.36 -22.41
N PRO A 230 21.95 -47.13 -21.29
CA PRO A 230 20.63 -46.47 -21.31
C PRO A 230 20.68 -45.02 -21.79
N GLY A 231 21.82 -44.34 -21.62
CA GLY A 231 22.02 -42.95 -22.05
C GLY A 231 22.08 -42.80 -23.57
N GLN A 232 22.55 -43.82 -24.28
CA GLN A 232 22.74 -43.86 -25.74
C GLN A 232 23.57 -42.68 -26.27
N ILE A 233 24.57 -42.26 -25.49
CA ILE A 233 25.45 -41.13 -25.79
C ILE A 233 26.77 -41.56 -26.44
N THR A 234 27.02 -42.87 -26.56
CA THR A 234 28.16 -43.42 -27.31
C THR A 234 27.75 -43.79 -28.74
N ALA A 235 28.49 -43.30 -29.74
CA ALA A 235 28.29 -43.63 -31.14
C ALA A 235 29.07 -44.90 -31.52
N SER A 236 28.32 -45.99 -31.80
CA SER A 236 28.67 -47.23 -32.51
C SER A 236 30.05 -47.87 -32.28
N ALA A 237 30.02 -49.00 -31.57
CA ALA A 237 30.80 -50.17 -31.99
C ALA A 237 30.36 -50.58 -33.41
N GLY A 238 31.26 -51.15 -34.21
CA GLY A 238 30.92 -51.87 -35.45
C GLY A 238 31.33 -51.21 -36.77
N ASP A 239 32.64 -51.08 -37.01
CA ASP A 239 33.18 -51.20 -38.37
C ASP A 239 34.58 -51.84 -38.27
N ASP A 240 34.61 -53.17 -38.08
CA ASP A 240 35.82 -53.98 -38.29
C ASP A 240 35.47 -55.37 -38.83
N ALA A 241 35.98 -55.64 -40.05
CA ALA A 241 36.36 -56.89 -40.70
C ALA A 241 36.37 -56.61 -42.21
N ASP A 242 37.40 -56.83 -43.03
CA ASP A 242 38.62 -57.64 -42.94
C ASP A 242 39.40 -57.32 -44.24
N ASP A 243 40.69 -56.95 -44.17
CA ASP A 243 41.68 -57.30 -45.21
C ASP A 243 43.12 -57.08 -44.69
N ASP A 244 43.62 -58.12 -44.04
CA ASP A 244 44.99 -58.66 -44.17
C ASP A 244 46.10 -57.69 -44.64
N THR A 245 46.88 -57.14 -43.71
CA THR A 245 48.34 -57.06 -43.88
C THR A 245 49.07 -57.00 -42.54
N GLU A 246 50.10 -57.86 -42.44
CA GLU A 246 50.93 -58.15 -41.28
C GLU A 246 51.28 -56.94 -40.39
N THR A 247 51.03 -57.11 -39.09
CA THR A 247 51.78 -56.42 -38.04
C THR A 247 53.27 -56.80 -38.15
N PRO A 248 54.20 -55.86 -38.36
CA PRO A 248 55.49 -55.99 -37.70
C PRO A 248 55.25 -55.71 -36.22
N ALA A 249 55.66 -56.64 -35.37
CA ALA A 249 55.70 -56.42 -33.93
C ALA A 249 56.42 -55.10 -33.61
N VAL A 250 55.74 -54.14 -32.98
CA VAL A 250 56.36 -52.96 -32.38
C VAL A 250 56.02 -52.94 -30.91
N VAL A 251 57.02 -53.37 -30.15
CA VAL A 251 57.45 -52.93 -28.80
C VAL A 251 56.48 -51.96 -28.13
N GLY A 252 55.88 -52.41 -27.03
CA GLY A 252 55.11 -51.56 -26.12
C GLY A 252 55.95 -50.40 -25.60
N GLY A 253 55.40 -49.20 -25.74
CA GLY A 253 55.86 -47.98 -25.09
C GLY A 253 54.66 -47.20 -24.58
N ASP A 254 54.89 -46.26 -23.67
CA ASP A 254 53.85 -45.47 -22.99
C ASP A 254 53.02 -44.60 -23.95
N VAL A 255 53.54 -44.31 -25.15
CA VAL A 255 52.81 -43.67 -26.25
C VAL A 255 53.06 -44.38 -27.58
N THR A 256 52.00 -44.71 -28.32
CA THR A 256 52.10 -45.19 -29.71
C THR A 256 51.64 -44.12 -30.70
N VAL A 257 52.40 -43.91 -31.78
CA VAL A 257 52.14 -42.94 -32.84
C VAL A 257 51.80 -43.66 -34.14
N SER A 258 50.69 -43.32 -34.79
CA SER A 258 50.27 -43.87 -36.08
C SER A 258 49.79 -42.79 -37.05
N LEU A 259 49.74 -43.12 -38.34
CA LEU A 259 49.22 -42.19 -39.35
C LEU A 259 47.70 -42.05 -39.20
N SER A 260 47.19 -40.82 -39.15
CA SER A 260 45.74 -40.62 -39.24
C SER A 260 45.26 -40.86 -40.66
N ALA A 261 44.09 -41.51 -40.81
CA ALA A 261 43.36 -41.62 -42.07
C ALA A 261 43.03 -40.25 -42.69
N ASN A 262 43.00 -39.19 -41.88
CA ASN A 262 42.77 -37.81 -42.32
C ASN A 262 44.05 -37.12 -42.83
N THR A 263 45.20 -37.81 -42.88
CA THR A 263 46.42 -37.23 -43.45
C THR A 263 46.20 -36.83 -44.90
N PRO A 264 46.52 -35.59 -45.30
CA PRO A 264 46.23 -35.14 -46.66
C PRO A 264 46.88 -36.02 -47.74
N ASP A 265 46.14 -36.28 -48.82
CA ASP A 265 46.64 -36.97 -50.01
C ASP A 265 47.77 -36.20 -50.70
N ALA A 266 48.66 -36.90 -51.40
CA ALA A 266 49.72 -36.27 -52.19
C ALA A 266 49.13 -35.31 -53.24
N GLY A 267 49.54 -34.04 -53.23
CA GLY A 267 48.95 -33.03 -54.10
C GLY A 267 49.72 -31.71 -54.19
N ASN A 268 49.12 -30.75 -54.91
CA ASN A 268 49.61 -29.39 -55.02
C ASN A 268 49.16 -28.56 -53.82
N VAL A 269 50.10 -27.83 -53.21
CA VAL A 269 49.85 -26.96 -52.05
C VAL A 269 50.35 -25.55 -52.35
N VAL A 270 49.65 -24.55 -51.82
CA VAL A 270 50.02 -23.14 -52.05
C VAL A 270 51.29 -22.81 -51.26
N VAL A 271 52.24 -22.12 -51.90
CA VAL A 271 53.44 -21.62 -51.22
C VAL A 271 53.21 -20.26 -50.55
N ALA A 272 54.04 -19.94 -49.55
CA ALA A 272 54.03 -18.70 -48.77
C ALA A 272 52.71 -18.45 -48.00
N THR A 273 52.04 -19.51 -47.54
CA THR A 273 50.86 -19.46 -46.65
C THR A 273 51.06 -20.36 -45.43
N ASP A 274 50.57 -19.93 -44.27
CA ASP A 274 50.75 -20.59 -42.97
C ASP A 274 49.64 -21.61 -42.62
N ASN A 275 49.09 -22.32 -43.61
CA ASN A 275 48.01 -23.31 -43.39
C ASN A 275 48.12 -24.59 -44.23
N VAL A 276 49.33 -24.98 -44.64
CA VAL A 276 49.50 -26.24 -45.39
C VAL A 276 49.69 -27.38 -44.41
N VAL A 277 48.68 -28.24 -44.27
CA VAL A 277 48.76 -29.47 -43.48
C VAL A 277 49.61 -30.49 -44.24
N PHE A 278 50.68 -31.00 -43.61
CA PHE A 278 51.54 -32.03 -44.20
C PHE A 278 51.36 -33.41 -43.56
N LEU A 279 50.91 -33.47 -42.31
CA LEU A 279 50.76 -34.72 -41.56
C LEU A 279 49.65 -34.55 -40.51
N LYS A 280 48.84 -35.60 -40.35
CA LYS A 280 48.00 -35.80 -39.17
C LYS A 280 48.37 -37.15 -38.55
N ALA A 281 48.72 -37.16 -37.27
CA ALA A 281 49.16 -38.36 -36.58
C ALA A 281 48.28 -38.63 -35.37
N ILE A 282 47.88 -39.88 -35.17
CA ILE A 282 47.18 -40.30 -33.95
C ILE A 282 48.23 -40.70 -32.92
N LEU A 283 48.17 -40.09 -31.74
CA LEU A 283 48.99 -40.45 -30.59
C LEU A 283 48.04 -41.06 -29.55
N ARG A 284 48.31 -42.32 -29.17
CA ARG A 284 47.56 -43.03 -28.13
C ARG A 284 48.42 -43.22 -26.89
N ALA A 285 47.90 -42.82 -25.73
CA ALA A 285 48.52 -43.10 -24.44
C ALA A 285 48.19 -44.52 -23.97
N SER A 286 49.08 -45.12 -23.20
CA SER A 286 48.82 -46.41 -22.52
C SER A 286 47.60 -46.32 -21.59
N ASP A 287 46.96 -47.45 -21.30
CA ASP A 287 45.77 -47.50 -20.43
C ASP A 287 46.09 -47.18 -18.95
N ASP A 288 47.37 -47.20 -18.56
CA ASP A 288 47.81 -47.12 -17.16
C ASP A 288 48.10 -45.69 -16.66
N ASN A 289 48.51 -44.77 -17.54
CA ASN A 289 48.92 -43.41 -17.15
C ASN A 289 48.69 -42.40 -18.29
N ASP A 290 48.39 -41.16 -17.91
CA ASP A 290 48.39 -40.02 -18.82
C ASP A 290 49.78 -39.82 -19.44
N ALA A 291 49.81 -39.56 -20.74
CA ALA A 291 51.02 -39.22 -21.45
C ALA A 291 51.12 -37.70 -21.67
N VAL A 292 52.16 -37.09 -21.10
CA VAL A 292 52.44 -35.65 -21.29
C VAL A 292 53.54 -35.47 -22.33
N VAL A 293 53.20 -34.97 -23.52
CA VAL A 293 54.16 -34.68 -24.59
C VAL A 293 54.74 -33.28 -24.42
N ASN A 294 56.01 -33.19 -24.04
CA ASN A 294 56.72 -31.92 -23.85
C ASN A 294 57.41 -31.41 -25.12
N SER A 295 57.74 -32.30 -26.04
CA SER A 295 58.30 -31.90 -27.34
C SER A 295 58.03 -32.93 -28.43
N VAL A 296 58.03 -32.46 -29.68
CA VAL A 296 57.90 -33.29 -30.88
C VAL A 296 59.09 -33.00 -31.79
N LYS A 297 59.87 -34.02 -32.13
CA LYS A 297 61.00 -33.90 -33.06
C LYS A 297 60.49 -34.11 -34.48
N ILE A 298 60.45 -33.04 -35.27
CA ILE A 298 59.93 -33.04 -36.65
C ILE A 298 61.08 -33.22 -37.64
N GLY A 299 60.93 -34.16 -38.56
CA GLY A 299 61.85 -34.45 -39.65
C GLY A 299 61.26 -34.12 -41.01
N ARG A 300 62.13 -33.94 -42.00
CA ARG A 300 61.74 -33.81 -43.41
C ARG A 300 62.29 -34.95 -44.26
N THR A 301 61.60 -35.27 -45.35
CA THR A 301 62.06 -36.17 -46.41
C THR A 301 61.59 -35.66 -47.78
N GLY A 302 62.02 -36.31 -48.87
CA GLY A 302 61.76 -35.87 -50.25
C GLY A 302 62.94 -35.15 -50.91
N LEU A 303 62.69 -34.53 -52.06
CA LEU A 303 63.71 -33.88 -52.90
C LEU A 303 63.92 -32.40 -52.58
N GLY A 304 63.09 -31.80 -51.71
CA GLY A 304 63.23 -30.42 -51.26
C GLY A 304 64.37 -30.19 -50.25
N ALA A 305 64.81 -28.93 -50.14
CA ALA A 305 65.85 -28.48 -49.22
C ALA A 305 65.25 -27.96 -47.89
N THR A 306 66.08 -27.83 -46.84
CA THR A 306 65.63 -27.18 -45.59
C THR A 306 65.09 -25.77 -45.82
N GLY A 307 65.66 -25.04 -46.79
CA GLY A 307 65.22 -23.69 -47.17
C GLY A 307 63.87 -23.62 -47.89
N ASP A 308 63.27 -24.76 -48.24
CA ASP A 308 61.91 -24.78 -48.83
C ASP A 308 60.83 -24.55 -47.78
N PHE A 309 61.14 -24.68 -46.49
CA PHE A 309 60.18 -24.47 -45.40
C PHE A 309 60.58 -23.25 -44.57
N THR A 310 59.64 -22.34 -44.31
CA THR A 310 59.86 -21.17 -43.46
C THR A 310 59.43 -21.42 -42.03
N SER A 311 58.37 -22.19 -41.80
CA SER A 311 57.84 -22.44 -40.47
C SER A 311 57.11 -23.79 -40.34
N VAL A 312 57.07 -24.32 -39.13
CA VAL A 312 56.25 -25.47 -38.71
C VAL A 312 55.50 -25.11 -37.44
N THR A 313 54.21 -25.46 -37.39
CA THR A 313 53.32 -25.26 -36.24
C THR A 313 52.50 -26.52 -35.99
N LEU A 314 52.32 -26.88 -34.72
CA LEU A 314 51.57 -28.07 -34.30
C LEU A 314 50.23 -27.67 -33.69
N TYR A 315 49.19 -28.46 -33.98
CA TYR A 315 47.83 -28.24 -33.50
C TYR A 315 47.20 -29.53 -32.96
N ASP A 316 46.37 -29.39 -31.93
CA ASP A 316 45.37 -30.36 -31.45
C ASP A 316 43.99 -29.79 -31.78
N GLY A 317 43.31 -30.39 -32.75
CA GLY A 317 42.13 -29.77 -33.37
C GLY A 317 42.45 -28.36 -33.92
N ALA A 318 41.77 -27.34 -33.40
CA ALA A 318 42.03 -25.93 -33.72
C ALA A 318 43.06 -25.25 -32.79
N THR A 319 43.46 -25.90 -31.71
CA THR A 319 44.31 -25.33 -30.66
C THR A 319 45.79 -25.49 -31.01
N LYS A 320 46.52 -24.37 -31.03
CA LYS A 320 47.97 -24.34 -31.31
C LYS A 320 48.76 -24.81 -30.08
N LEU A 321 49.57 -25.86 -30.24
CA LEU A 321 50.27 -26.54 -29.13
C LEU A 321 51.60 -25.89 -28.70
N GLY A 322 51.99 -24.75 -29.28
CA GLY A 322 53.21 -24.05 -28.88
C GLY A 322 53.61 -22.92 -29.84
N SER A 323 54.84 -22.43 -29.70
CA SER A 323 55.36 -21.40 -30.61
C SER A 323 55.80 -22.00 -31.94
N THR A 324 55.32 -21.43 -33.04
CA THR A 324 55.78 -21.70 -34.40
C THR A 324 57.32 -21.73 -34.48
N ARG A 325 57.88 -22.75 -35.13
CA ARG A 325 59.32 -22.95 -35.27
C ARG A 325 59.76 -22.61 -36.69
N THR A 326 60.88 -21.90 -36.85
CA THR A 326 61.37 -21.44 -38.17
C THR A 326 62.78 -21.93 -38.51
N SER A 327 63.46 -22.56 -37.56
CA SER A 327 64.87 -22.94 -37.70
C SER A 327 65.05 -24.45 -37.76
N TRP A 328 65.74 -24.92 -38.79
CA TRP A 328 66.08 -26.32 -38.99
C TRP A 328 67.53 -26.61 -38.56
N HIS A 329 67.75 -27.78 -37.96
CA HIS A 329 69.09 -28.33 -37.74
C HIS A 329 69.75 -28.69 -39.09
N SER A 330 71.08 -28.69 -39.15
CA SER A 330 71.84 -29.03 -40.37
C SER A 330 71.52 -30.42 -40.91
N ASP A 331 71.10 -31.33 -40.03
CA ASP A 331 70.77 -32.72 -40.35
C ASP A 331 69.31 -32.91 -40.80
N GLY A 332 68.54 -31.82 -40.97
CA GLY A 332 67.21 -31.86 -41.56
C GLY A 332 66.06 -32.19 -40.59
N TYR A 333 66.21 -31.86 -39.31
CA TYR A 333 65.13 -31.97 -38.30
C TYR A 333 64.99 -30.67 -37.49
N MET A 334 63.90 -30.52 -36.74
CA MET A 334 63.71 -29.49 -35.72
C MET A 334 63.02 -30.10 -34.49
N THR A 335 63.19 -29.49 -33.32
CA THR A 335 62.47 -29.87 -32.11
C THR A 335 61.43 -28.79 -31.79
N TYR A 336 60.16 -29.17 -31.78
CA TYR A 336 59.03 -28.33 -31.41
C TYR A 336 58.71 -28.54 -29.93
N ASN A 337 58.88 -27.51 -29.11
CA ASN A 337 58.62 -27.61 -27.67
C ASN A 337 57.17 -27.19 -27.37
N ILE A 338 56.50 -27.97 -26.53
CA ILE A 338 55.15 -27.71 -26.03
C ILE A 338 55.29 -27.29 -24.57
N SER A 339 55.41 -25.98 -24.35
CA SER A 339 55.49 -25.39 -23.02
C SER A 339 54.18 -25.60 -22.26
N GLY A 340 54.24 -26.34 -21.15
CA GLY A 340 53.07 -26.77 -20.37
C GLY A 340 52.75 -28.26 -20.51
N GLY A 341 53.31 -28.92 -21.52
CA GLY A 341 53.02 -30.33 -21.84
C GLY A 341 51.67 -30.49 -22.54
N TRP A 342 51.61 -31.38 -23.53
CA TRP A 342 50.35 -31.76 -24.19
C TRP A 342 49.91 -33.12 -23.66
N THR A 343 48.90 -33.10 -22.79
CA THR A 343 48.40 -34.31 -22.10
C THR A 343 47.43 -35.08 -22.98
N ILE A 344 47.66 -36.38 -23.08
CA ILE A 344 46.77 -37.39 -23.64
C ILE A 344 46.39 -38.30 -22.47
N THR A 345 45.10 -38.37 -22.14
CA THR A 345 44.61 -39.14 -20.98
C THR A 345 44.84 -40.64 -21.20
N ALA A 346 45.12 -41.38 -20.13
CA ALA A 346 45.33 -42.82 -20.16
C ALA A 346 44.25 -43.54 -20.97
N GLY A 347 44.66 -44.44 -21.88
CA GLY A 347 43.79 -45.23 -22.75
C GLY A 347 43.14 -44.47 -23.91
N THR A 348 43.29 -43.14 -23.98
CA THR A 348 42.71 -42.30 -25.04
C THR A 348 43.71 -42.00 -26.17
N SER A 349 43.20 -41.50 -27.30
CA SER A 349 43.99 -41.06 -28.44
C SER A 349 43.70 -39.59 -28.78
N LYS A 350 44.72 -38.85 -29.25
CA LYS A 350 44.58 -37.50 -29.82
C LYS A 350 45.22 -37.39 -31.20
N GLU A 351 44.67 -36.52 -32.05
CA GLU A 351 45.20 -36.27 -33.40
C GLU A 351 46.09 -35.01 -33.42
N LEU A 352 47.39 -35.20 -33.65
CA LEU A 352 48.35 -34.12 -33.88
C LEU A 352 48.32 -33.68 -35.35
N THR A 353 48.04 -32.42 -35.61
CA THR A 353 48.12 -31.82 -36.96
C THR A 353 49.41 -31.03 -37.12
N VAL A 354 50.22 -31.37 -38.14
CA VAL A 354 51.47 -30.68 -38.50
C VAL A 354 51.22 -29.74 -39.67
N VAL A 355 51.26 -28.44 -39.41
CA VAL A 355 51.06 -27.37 -40.39
C VAL A 355 52.39 -26.72 -40.71
N VAL A 356 52.66 -26.50 -41.99
CA VAL A 356 53.95 -26.02 -42.50
C VAL A 356 53.73 -24.87 -43.47
N ASN A 357 54.63 -23.89 -43.46
CA ASN A 357 54.72 -22.87 -44.49
C ASN A 357 55.83 -23.25 -45.49
N LEU A 358 55.41 -23.60 -46.70
CA LEU A 358 56.28 -23.96 -47.81
C LEU A 358 56.59 -22.70 -48.64
N LEU A 359 57.85 -22.35 -48.85
CA LEU A 359 58.28 -21.14 -49.54
C LEU A 359 58.53 -21.35 -51.05
N THR A 360 59.06 -22.51 -51.44
CA THR A 360 59.57 -22.73 -52.80
C THR A 360 58.60 -23.55 -53.64
N ALA A 361 58.11 -22.98 -54.75
CA ALA A 361 57.27 -23.71 -55.69
C ALA A 361 58.06 -24.75 -56.50
N GLY A 362 57.40 -25.83 -56.95
CA GLY A 362 57.99 -26.90 -57.77
C GLY A 362 58.91 -27.87 -57.03
N THR A 363 58.89 -27.85 -55.70
CA THR A 363 59.70 -28.72 -54.82
C THR A 363 58.84 -29.83 -54.20
N TYR A 364 59.40 -31.03 -54.05
CA TYR A 364 58.71 -32.23 -53.56
C TYR A 364 59.09 -32.52 -52.11
N ASN A 365 58.14 -32.36 -51.19
CA ASN A 365 58.39 -32.26 -49.76
C ASN A 365 57.49 -33.19 -48.95
N SER A 366 58.02 -33.85 -47.92
CA SER A 366 57.22 -34.57 -46.92
C SER A 366 57.78 -34.28 -45.52
N ILE A 367 56.88 -34.23 -44.54
CA ILE A 367 57.17 -33.88 -43.15
C ILE A 367 56.69 -35.02 -42.25
N GLY A 368 57.44 -35.29 -41.18
CA GLY A 368 57.19 -36.41 -40.30
C GLY A 368 57.58 -36.16 -38.85
N ILE A 369 57.14 -37.04 -37.97
CA ILE A 369 57.53 -37.12 -36.56
C ILE A 369 58.68 -38.13 -36.47
N LEU A 370 59.85 -37.68 -36.01
CA LEU A 370 61.01 -38.53 -35.77
C LEU A 370 61.01 -39.14 -34.37
N ASP A 371 60.50 -38.40 -33.38
CA ASP A 371 60.52 -38.79 -31.96
C ASP A 371 59.61 -37.87 -31.12
N LEU A 372 59.23 -38.30 -29.92
CA LEU A 372 58.51 -37.49 -28.91
C LEU A 372 59.35 -37.39 -27.62
N GLY A 373 59.37 -36.20 -27.01
CA GLY A 373 59.89 -36.03 -25.66
C GLY A 373 58.75 -36.04 -24.65
N LEU A 374 58.64 -37.11 -23.85
CA LEU A 374 57.61 -37.28 -22.82
C LEU A 374 58.06 -36.69 -21.48
N GLY A 375 57.11 -36.25 -20.65
CA GLY A 375 57.39 -35.68 -19.33
C GLY A 375 57.95 -36.66 -18.30
N ASN A 376 57.74 -37.96 -18.50
CA ASN A 376 58.14 -39.03 -17.58
C ASN A 376 59.26 -39.94 -18.13
N ASP A 377 59.95 -39.56 -19.21
CA ASP A 377 60.96 -40.40 -19.90
C ASP A 377 60.44 -41.80 -20.31
N GLY A 378 59.19 -41.85 -20.80
CA GLY A 378 58.54 -43.07 -21.28
C GLY A 378 58.93 -43.49 -22.71
N ASP A 379 58.61 -44.74 -23.09
CA ASP A 379 58.95 -45.31 -24.40
C ASP A 379 57.93 -44.87 -25.50
N VAL A 380 58.43 -44.56 -26.71
CA VAL A 380 57.58 -44.10 -27.85
C VAL A 380 57.62 -45.12 -28.99
N GLY A 381 56.47 -45.70 -29.32
CA GLY A 381 56.29 -46.64 -30.43
C GLY A 381 55.78 -45.96 -31.71
N GLY A 382 56.17 -46.46 -32.89
CA GLY A 382 55.61 -46.02 -34.19
C GLY A 382 56.31 -44.85 -34.88
N THR A 383 57.46 -44.39 -34.36
CA THR A 383 58.32 -43.38 -35.01
C THR A 383 59.55 -44.03 -35.68
N PRO A 384 60.12 -43.44 -36.76
CA PRO A 384 59.68 -42.23 -37.44
C PRO A 384 58.44 -42.45 -38.33
N LEU A 385 57.54 -41.47 -38.37
CA LEU A 385 56.29 -41.46 -39.12
C LEU A 385 56.24 -40.25 -40.07
N TYR A 386 56.01 -40.44 -41.37
CA TYR A 386 55.97 -39.35 -42.36
C TYR A 386 54.62 -39.28 -43.08
N GLY A 387 54.18 -38.05 -43.39
CA GLY A 387 53.02 -37.81 -44.25
C GLY A 387 53.34 -37.94 -45.74
N ASN A 388 52.30 -37.82 -46.58
CA ASN A 388 52.42 -37.90 -48.03
C ASN A 388 53.29 -36.77 -48.61
N GLN A 389 53.82 -36.98 -49.83
CA GLN A 389 54.64 -35.98 -50.52
C GLN A 389 53.77 -34.88 -51.16
N MET A 390 54.08 -33.62 -50.87
CA MET A 390 53.39 -32.42 -51.37
C MET A 390 54.26 -31.61 -52.34
N THR A 391 53.63 -30.93 -53.29
CA THR A 391 54.28 -30.07 -54.31
C THR A 391 53.85 -28.61 -54.22
N GLY A 392 54.78 -27.68 -54.05
CA GLY A 392 54.46 -26.24 -53.93
C GLY A 392 54.02 -25.56 -55.24
N VAL A 393 52.97 -24.73 -55.20
CA VAL A 393 52.47 -23.91 -56.31
C VAL A 393 52.24 -22.46 -55.85
N SER A 394 52.57 -21.47 -56.69
CA SER A 394 52.44 -20.04 -56.34
C SER A 394 51.13 -19.44 -56.88
N VAL A 395 50.34 -18.81 -55.99
CA VAL A 395 49.11 -18.05 -56.28
C VAL A 395 49.05 -16.77 -55.44
N THR A 396 48.23 -15.79 -55.84
CA THR A 396 48.00 -14.55 -55.05
C THR A 396 46.84 -14.76 -54.09
N THR A 397 47.09 -14.66 -52.78
CA THR A 397 46.08 -14.76 -51.71
C THR A 397 45.69 -13.38 -51.17
N GLY A 398 44.55 -13.29 -50.49
CA GLY A 398 44.11 -12.08 -49.79
C GLY A 398 44.86 -11.80 -48.48
N GLY A 399 44.55 -10.68 -47.86
CA GLY A 399 45.15 -10.23 -46.61
C GLY A 399 44.14 -9.58 -45.68
N VAL A 400 44.37 -9.68 -44.38
CA VAL A 400 43.55 -9.11 -43.30
C VAL A 400 44.43 -8.26 -42.38
N THR A 401 43.97 -7.06 -42.04
CA THR A 401 44.61 -6.19 -41.05
C THR A 401 43.83 -6.21 -39.75
N ILE A 402 44.52 -6.36 -38.62
CA ILE A 402 43.93 -6.24 -37.28
C ILE A 402 44.43 -4.97 -36.59
N THR A 403 43.51 -4.20 -36.01
CA THR A 403 43.81 -2.96 -35.29
C THR A 403 43.02 -2.93 -33.98
N GLY A 404 43.63 -2.54 -32.87
CA GLY A 404 42.91 -2.24 -31.63
C GLY A 404 41.98 -1.04 -31.78
N VAL A 405 40.80 -1.09 -31.15
CA VAL A 405 39.84 0.02 -31.14
C VAL A 405 39.24 0.17 -29.75
N GLY A 406 38.82 1.35 -29.34
CA GLY A 406 38.21 1.58 -28.02
C GLY A 406 39.08 2.44 -27.09
N THR A 407 38.70 2.49 -25.81
CA THR A 407 39.29 3.39 -24.81
C THR A 407 39.69 2.63 -23.57
N THR A 408 40.80 3.03 -22.96
CA THR A 408 41.29 2.51 -21.68
C THR A 408 40.44 3.03 -20.51
N GLY A 409 40.47 2.35 -19.37
CA GLY A 409 39.69 2.76 -18.20
C GLY A 409 39.98 1.93 -16.94
N SER A 410 39.30 2.27 -15.86
CA SER A 410 39.33 1.49 -14.61
C SER A 410 37.94 0.92 -14.30
N LYS A 411 37.92 -0.27 -13.73
CA LYS A 411 36.71 -1.04 -13.42
C LYS A 411 36.88 -1.75 -12.08
N ASN A 412 35.85 -1.72 -11.26
CA ASN A 412 35.90 -2.28 -9.91
C ASN A 412 35.78 -3.81 -9.96
N ILE A 413 36.36 -4.46 -8.97
CA ILE A 413 36.06 -5.87 -8.68
C ILE A 413 34.55 -6.06 -8.49
N GLY A 414 34.01 -7.16 -9.01
CA GLY A 414 32.57 -7.47 -9.02
C GLY A 414 31.81 -6.87 -10.20
N THR A 415 32.45 -6.12 -11.09
CA THR A 415 31.80 -5.62 -12.32
C THR A 415 31.71 -6.74 -13.35
N THR A 416 30.50 -7.05 -13.80
CA THR A 416 30.24 -8.02 -14.87
C THR A 416 30.18 -7.38 -16.25
N ASP A 417 30.29 -8.19 -17.31
CA ASP A 417 30.14 -7.76 -18.72
C ASP A 417 31.07 -6.60 -19.14
N VAL A 418 32.25 -6.50 -18.53
CA VAL A 418 33.24 -5.46 -18.83
C VAL A 418 33.79 -5.71 -20.23
N ALA A 419 33.77 -4.69 -21.10
CA ALA A 419 34.47 -4.75 -22.38
C ALA A 419 36.00 -4.71 -22.15
N LEU A 420 36.61 -5.88 -22.07
CA LEU A 420 38.04 -6.08 -21.76
C LEU A 420 38.94 -5.61 -22.91
N THR A 421 38.55 -5.86 -24.16
CA THR A 421 39.23 -5.31 -25.35
C THR A 421 38.29 -5.22 -26.55
N LYS A 422 38.62 -4.39 -27.54
CA LYS A 422 37.96 -4.40 -28.86
C LYS A 422 39.00 -4.32 -29.97
N PHE A 423 38.76 -5.06 -31.04
CA PHE A 423 39.62 -5.06 -32.22
C PHE A 423 38.79 -5.07 -33.51
N LYS A 424 39.40 -4.57 -34.58
CA LYS A 424 38.80 -4.49 -35.91
C LYS A 424 39.59 -5.33 -36.89
N LEU A 425 38.92 -6.18 -37.64
CA LEU A 425 39.50 -6.95 -38.75
C LEU A 425 39.10 -6.31 -40.09
N ALA A 426 40.07 -6.00 -40.94
CA ALA A 426 39.86 -5.36 -42.25
C ALA A 426 40.42 -6.22 -43.39
N VAL A 427 39.55 -6.74 -44.25
CA VAL A 427 39.93 -7.61 -45.37
C VAL A 427 40.20 -6.78 -46.61
N ASN A 428 41.30 -7.07 -47.31
CA ASN A 428 41.74 -6.32 -48.48
C ASN A 428 40.83 -6.57 -49.72
N SER A 429 41.23 -6.06 -50.89
CA SER A 429 40.41 -6.10 -52.11
C SER A 429 40.49 -7.39 -52.92
N VAL A 430 41.24 -8.41 -52.47
CA VAL A 430 41.52 -9.61 -53.26
C VAL A 430 40.34 -10.59 -53.22
N GLU A 431 39.95 -11.07 -52.04
CA GLU A 431 38.93 -12.12 -51.88
C GLU A 431 38.13 -11.94 -50.59
N ASN A 432 36.95 -12.58 -50.54
CA ASN A 432 36.15 -12.70 -49.32
C ASN A 432 36.83 -13.67 -48.35
N SER A 433 36.43 -13.64 -47.08
CA SER A 433 37.04 -14.49 -46.07
C SER A 433 36.10 -14.90 -44.95
N MET A 434 36.51 -15.93 -44.22
CA MET A 434 35.86 -16.49 -43.06
C MET A 434 36.78 -16.37 -41.84
N PHE A 435 36.35 -15.67 -40.80
CA PHE A 435 37.04 -15.58 -39.51
C PHE A 435 36.67 -16.78 -38.64
N ASN A 436 37.66 -17.60 -38.28
CA ASN A 436 37.44 -18.90 -37.63
C ASN A 436 37.88 -18.91 -36.16
N ALA A 437 39.03 -18.30 -35.85
CA ALA A 437 39.57 -18.33 -34.50
C ALA A 437 40.55 -17.17 -34.25
N ILE A 438 40.65 -16.74 -32.99
CA ILE A 438 41.66 -15.78 -32.53
C ILE A 438 42.19 -16.19 -31.16
N THR A 439 43.50 -16.10 -30.96
CA THR A 439 44.10 -16.13 -29.62
C THR A 439 44.69 -14.77 -29.29
N LEU A 440 44.27 -14.20 -28.16
CA LEU A 440 44.79 -12.95 -27.61
C LEU A 440 45.58 -13.25 -26.35
N LYS A 441 46.65 -12.49 -26.12
CA LYS A 441 47.47 -12.56 -24.92
C LYS A 441 47.32 -11.27 -24.11
N ASN A 442 47.12 -11.39 -22.81
CA ASN A 442 47.27 -10.32 -21.85
C ASN A 442 48.75 -9.92 -21.78
N LYS A 443 49.10 -8.76 -22.33
CA LYS A 443 50.48 -8.23 -22.37
C LYS A 443 50.63 -6.95 -21.56
N ALA A 444 49.80 -6.77 -20.52
CA ALA A 444 49.81 -5.52 -19.79
C ALA A 444 51.19 -5.24 -19.17
N ALA A 445 51.72 -4.03 -19.39
CA ALA A 445 53.11 -3.71 -19.06
C ALA A 445 53.43 -3.71 -17.55
N THR A 446 52.43 -3.47 -16.71
CA THR A 446 52.57 -3.30 -15.26
C THR A 446 51.43 -4.00 -14.54
N ASN A 447 51.74 -4.80 -13.51
CA ASN A 447 50.76 -5.56 -12.74
C ASN A 447 49.83 -6.37 -13.65
N ASN A 448 50.38 -7.23 -14.50
CA ASN A 448 49.60 -8.04 -15.43
C ASN A 448 48.60 -8.93 -14.65
N ALA A 449 47.32 -8.85 -14.99
CA ALA A 449 46.27 -9.63 -14.34
C ALA A 449 46.52 -11.14 -14.49
N ALA A 450 46.36 -11.87 -13.38
CA ALA A 450 46.45 -13.32 -13.34
C ALA A 450 45.21 -13.96 -13.99
N ASP A 451 45.35 -15.24 -14.36
CA ASP A 451 44.33 -16.03 -15.08
C ASP A 451 42.95 -16.02 -14.40
N ASP A 452 42.91 -16.01 -13.07
CA ASP A 452 41.70 -16.04 -12.23
C ASP A 452 41.13 -14.65 -11.88
N ASN A 453 41.80 -13.56 -12.28
CA ASN A 453 41.28 -12.18 -12.11
C ASN A 453 40.05 -11.91 -12.98
N LEU A 454 39.85 -12.71 -14.01
CA LEU A 454 38.76 -12.59 -14.96
C LEU A 454 38.01 -13.91 -15.07
N ALA A 455 36.69 -13.82 -15.22
CA ALA A 455 35.83 -14.97 -15.52
C ALA A 455 34.86 -14.64 -16.66
N ASN A 456 34.16 -15.66 -17.15
CA ASN A 456 33.06 -15.51 -18.10
C ASN A 456 33.44 -14.67 -19.32
N ILE A 457 34.53 -15.01 -20.00
CA ILE A 457 35.06 -14.20 -21.10
C ILE A 457 34.44 -14.63 -22.43
N TYR A 458 33.82 -13.69 -23.15
CA TYR A 458 33.06 -13.93 -24.37
C TYR A 458 33.50 -12.99 -25.50
N LEU A 459 33.34 -13.44 -26.75
CA LEU A 459 33.59 -12.66 -27.96
C LEU A 459 32.26 -12.30 -28.63
N TYR A 460 32.07 -11.02 -28.91
CA TYR A 460 30.87 -10.46 -29.55
C TYR A 460 31.20 -9.71 -30.85
N GLN A 461 30.24 -9.70 -31.78
CA GLN A 461 30.13 -8.70 -32.85
C GLN A 461 28.83 -7.93 -32.64
N GLY A 462 28.89 -6.62 -32.43
CA GLY A 462 27.71 -5.83 -32.08
C GLY A 462 27.03 -6.35 -30.79
N ALA A 463 25.83 -6.90 -30.93
CA ALA A 463 25.07 -7.55 -29.85
C ALA A 463 25.10 -9.09 -29.93
N ASP A 464 25.63 -9.65 -31.03
CA ASP A 464 25.62 -11.08 -31.29
C ASP A 464 26.83 -11.74 -30.62
N LEU A 465 26.57 -12.76 -29.80
CA LEU A 465 27.59 -13.60 -29.18
C LEU A 465 28.16 -14.54 -30.24
N LEU A 466 29.49 -14.54 -30.41
CA LEU A 466 30.17 -15.39 -31.40
C LEU A 466 30.89 -16.59 -30.79
N ALA A 467 31.47 -16.44 -29.59
CA ALA A 467 32.19 -17.52 -28.91
C ALA A 467 32.34 -17.24 -27.41
N GLY A 468 32.52 -18.29 -26.61
CA GLY A 468 32.70 -18.26 -25.15
C GLY A 468 31.61 -19.04 -24.39
N PRO A 469 31.71 -19.16 -23.06
CA PRO A 469 32.75 -18.55 -22.23
C PRO A 469 34.10 -19.25 -22.42
N VAL A 470 35.18 -18.49 -22.34
CA VAL A 470 36.55 -19.01 -22.25
C VAL A 470 37.19 -18.53 -20.96
N SER A 471 38.18 -19.27 -20.48
CA SER A 471 39.02 -18.86 -19.35
C SER A 471 40.36 -18.36 -19.87
N MET A 472 41.00 -17.46 -19.12
CA MET A 472 42.38 -17.08 -19.39
C MET A 472 43.31 -18.19 -18.88
N VAL A 473 44.23 -18.64 -19.71
CA VAL A 473 45.22 -19.68 -19.36
C VAL A 473 46.59 -19.25 -19.85
N SER A 474 47.55 -19.12 -18.93
CA SER A 474 48.90 -18.60 -19.21
C SER A 474 48.87 -17.25 -19.94
N ASP A 475 48.06 -16.32 -19.42
CA ASP A 475 47.80 -14.99 -19.98
C ASP A 475 47.08 -15.02 -21.35
N LYS A 476 46.54 -16.15 -21.81
CA LYS A 476 45.93 -16.25 -23.15
C LYS A 476 44.45 -16.57 -23.08
N ILE A 477 43.68 -15.95 -23.97
CA ILE A 477 42.31 -16.31 -24.28
C ILE A 477 42.22 -16.74 -25.74
N THR A 478 41.60 -17.89 -26.00
CA THR A 478 41.44 -18.44 -27.35
C THR A 478 39.97 -18.62 -27.66
N PHE A 479 39.50 -17.92 -28.69
CA PHE A 479 38.16 -18.12 -29.23
C PHE A 479 38.23 -18.93 -30.51
N VAL A 480 37.54 -20.05 -30.54
CA VAL A 480 37.22 -20.82 -31.75
C VAL A 480 35.74 -20.62 -32.00
N LEU A 481 35.35 -20.19 -33.19
CA LEU A 481 33.95 -19.96 -33.54
C LEU A 481 33.34 -21.25 -34.06
N ASP A 482 32.18 -21.64 -33.53
CA ASP A 482 31.41 -22.79 -34.02
C ASP A 482 30.96 -22.59 -35.48
N GLU A 483 30.59 -21.35 -35.82
CA GLU A 483 30.32 -20.90 -37.17
C GLU A 483 31.29 -19.77 -37.55
N ALA A 484 32.11 -20.00 -38.57
CA ALA A 484 33.06 -18.99 -39.02
C ALA A 484 32.34 -17.72 -39.48
N PHE A 485 32.83 -16.55 -39.06
CA PHE A 485 32.18 -15.27 -39.35
C PHE A 485 32.61 -14.72 -40.73
N PRO A 486 31.68 -14.50 -41.68
CA PRO A 486 32.03 -14.02 -43.01
C PRO A 486 32.40 -12.53 -43.02
N ILE A 487 33.54 -12.19 -43.62
CA ILE A 487 33.96 -10.82 -43.88
C ILE A 487 34.19 -10.65 -45.38
N SER A 488 33.37 -9.79 -46.00
CA SER A 488 33.48 -9.49 -47.43
C SER A 488 34.75 -8.70 -47.75
N LYS A 489 35.29 -8.90 -48.96
CA LYS A 489 36.44 -8.12 -49.44
C LYS A 489 36.19 -6.62 -49.37
N SER A 490 37.23 -5.84 -49.04
CA SER A 490 37.17 -4.38 -48.84
C SER A 490 36.21 -3.92 -47.72
N LYS A 491 35.84 -4.82 -46.79
CA LYS A 491 35.07 -4.49 -45.58
C LYS A 491 35.92 -4.68 -44.34
N ASN A 492 35.43 -4.11 -43.24
CA ASN A 492 35.98 -4.31 -41.92
C ASN A 492 34.85 -4.51 -40.92
N GLU A 493 35.14 -5.28 -39.88
CA GLU A 493 34.19 -5.66 -38.82
C GLU A 493 34.87 -5.47 -37.46
N THR A 494 34.11 -5.05 -36.44
CA THR A 494 34.62 -4.79 -35.09
C THR A 494 34.07 -5.81 -34.11
N PHE A 495 34.96 -6.37 -33.30
CA PHE A 495 34.67 -7.39 -32.32
C PHE A 495 35.00 -6.87 -30.91
N THR A 496 34.23 -7.31 -29.92
CA THR A 496 34.40 -6.93 -28.51
C THR A 496 34.56 -8.18 -27.67
N VAL A 497 35.61 -8.22 -26.86
CA VAL A 497 35.76 -9.21 -25.79
C VAL A 497 35.14 -8.63 -24.53
N LYS A 498 34.21 -9.36 -23.92
CA LYS A 498 33.61 -9.01 -22.63
C LYS A 498 33.94 -10.06 -21.57
N GLY A 499 34.02 -9.68 -20.32
CA GLY A 499 34.12 -10.63 -19.21
C GLY A 499 33.94 -9.96 -17.85
N ASP A 500 33.95 -10.76 -16.80
CA ASP A 500 33.70 -10.32 -15.44
C ASP A 500 35.03 -10.10 -14.71
N ILE A 501 35.10 -9.09 -13.85
CA ILE A 501 36.26 -8.84 -12.98
C ILE A 501 35.99 -9.46 -11.62
N VAL A 502 36.75 -10.50 -11.29
CA VAL A 502 36.51 -11.33 -10.10
C VAL A 502 37.38 -10.92 -8.92
N ASN A 503 38.67 -10.66 -9.17
CA ASN A 503 39.67 -10.31 -8.15
C ASN A 503 40.88 -9.60 -8.82
N GLY A 504 41.93 -9.31 -8.06
CA GLY A 504 43.19 -8.77 -8.58
C GLY A 504 43.26 -7.25 -8.57
N ALA A 505 42.95 -6.63 -7.43
CA ALA A 505 43.04 -5.18 -7.24
C ALA A 505 44.42 -4.64 -7.67
N ALA A 506 44.41 -3.51 -8.38
CA ALA A 506 45.58 -2.87 -8.99
C ALA A 506 46.26 -3.63 -10.15
N ASN A 507 45.75 -4.81 -10.54
CA ASN A 507 46.18 -5.47 -11.77
C ASN A 507 45.57 -4.82 -13.02
N THR A 508 46.17 -5.09 -14.16
CA THR A 508 45.76 -4.54 -15.46
C THR A 508 45.60 -5.63 -16.51
N VAL A 509 44.63 -5.41 -17.39
CA VAL A 509 44.28 -6.31 -18.50
C VAL A 509 44.52 -5.56 -19.80
N GLU A 510 45.31 -6.16 -20.70
CA GLU A 510 45.57 -5.67 -22.05
C GLU A 510 45.68 -6.84 -23.03
N PHE A 511 44.56 -7.20 -23.66
CA PHE A 511 44.55 -8.27 -24.66
C PHE A 511 44.94 -7.75 -26.05
N VAL A 512 46.03 -8.31 -26.58
CA VAL A 512 46.57 -8.05 -27.94
C VAL A 512 46.97 -9.37 -28.61
N LEU A 513 47.36 -9.37 -29.88
CA LEU A 513 47.89 -10.59 -30.51
C LEU A 513 49.28 -10.94 -29.95
N ASP A 514 49.57 -12.24 -29.81
CA ASP A 514 50.92 -12.70 -29.49
C ASP A 514 51.78 -12.84 -30.76
N SER A 515 51.16 -13.32 -31.85
CA SER A 515 51.73 -13.42 -33.19
C SER A 515 50.64 -13.28 -34.25
N THR A 516 50.99 -12.84 -35.46
CA THR A 516 50.10 -12.88 -36.64
C THR A 516 49.56 -14.28 -36.93
N THR A 517 50.27 -15.33 -36.50
CA THR A 517 49.85 -16.73 -36.60
C THR A 517 48.72 -17.11 -35.63
N ASP A 518 48.30 -16.23 -34.72
CA ASP A 518 47.23 -16.47 -33.75
C ASP A 518 45.85 -15.97 -34.21
N LEU A 519 45.76 -15.36 -35.40
CA LEU A 519 44.49 -14.96 -36.04
C LEU A 519 44.17 -15.84 -37.27
N ASN A 520 43.18 -16.72 -37.17
CA ASN A 520 42.78 -17.61 -38.24
C ASN A 520 41.64 -17.02 -39.09
N VAL A 521 41.99 -16.49 -40.27
CA VAL A 521 41.06 -15.99 -41.27
C VAL A 521 41.39 -16.66 -42.61
N ILE A 522 40.41 -17.36 -43.19
CA ILE A 522 40.57 -18.16 -44.41
C ILE A 522 39.92 -17.44 -45.60
N GLY A 523 40.62 -17.37 -46.73
CA GLY A 523 40.09 -16.80 -47.98
C GLY A 523 39.25 -17.80 -48.77
N ASP A 524 38.15 -17.35 -49.34
CA ASP A 524 37.17 -18.21 -50.03
C ASP A 524 37.68 -18.79 -51.36
N THR A 525 38.71 -18.19 -52.00
CA THR A 525 39.10 -18.56 -53.37
C THR A 525 39.91 -19.83 -53.42
N TYR A 526 40.89 -19.94 -52.53
CA TYR A 526 41.86 -21.04 -52.50
C TYR A 526 41.81 -21.83 -51.19
N ASN A 527 40.88 -21.49 -50.28
CA ASN A 527 40.79 -22.05 -48.94
C ASN A 527 42.11 -21.94 -48.17
N THR A 528 42.85 -20.87 -48.41
CA THR A 528 44.15 -20.59 -47.78
C THR A 528 43.99 -19.48 -46.74
N ARG A 529 44.81 -19.54 -45.69
CA ARG A 529 44.86 -18.48 -44.70
C ARG A 529 45.30 -17.16 -45.33
N LEU A 530 44.58 -16.09 -45.00
CA LEU A 530 44.93 -14.74 -45.43
C LEU A 530 46.22 -14.30 -44.73
N THR A 531 47.03 -13.48 -45.42
CA THR A 531 48.18 -12.83 -44.79
C THR A 531 47.67 -11.84 -43.73
N VAL A 532 48.10 -12.02 -42.48
CA VAL A 532 47.72 -11.14 -41.37
C VAL A 532 48.75 -10.01 -41.25
N THR A 533 48.25 -8.77 -41.21
CA THR A 533 49.01 -7.58 -40.81
C THR A 533 48.47 -7.08 -39.49
N ASP A 534 49.29 -7.07 -38.45
CA ASP A 534 49.01 -6.30 -37.24
C ASP A 534 49.30 -4.81 -37.50
N ASP A 535 48.41 -3.93 -37.02
CA ASP A 535 48.57 -2.47 -37.07
C ASP A 535 48.57 -1.94 -35.63
N ASN A 536 49.73 -2.07 -34.96
CA ASN A 536 49.92 -1.78 -33.53
C ASN A 536 48.86 -2.49 -32.67
N TYR A 537 48.89 -3.82 -32.66
CA TYR A 537 48.02 -4.64 -31.83
C TYR A 537 48.69 -5.97 -31.46
N ASP A 538 50.00 -5.93 -31.20
CA ASP A 538 50.79 -7.12 -30.86
C ASP A 538 51.80 -6.90 -29.71
N ALA A 539 51.97 -5.66 -29.23
CA ALA A 539 52.82 -5.33 -28.10
C ALA A 539 52.02 -4.71 -26.93
N ALA A 540 52.67 -4.64 -25.77
CA ALA A 540 52.16 -3.91 -24.62
C ALA A 540 51.97 -2.43 -24.97
N THR A 541 50.95 -1.78 -24.39
CA THR A 541 50.49 -0.40 -24.65
C THR A 541 49.78 -0.14 -25.99
N GLU A 542 49.61 -1.17 -26.82
CA GLU A 542 48.95 -1.07 -28.12
C GLU A 542 47.47 -1.48 -28.09
N GLY A 543 47.02 -2.14 -27.02
CA GLY A 543 45.65 -2.59 -26.81
C GLY A 543 44.83 -1.66 -25.91
N ASN A 544 43.62 -2.11 -25.54
CA ASN A 544 42.85 -1.45 -24.49
C ASN A 544 43.36 -1.91 -23.12
N ILE A 545 43.76 -0.97 -22.27
CA ILE A 545 44.17 -1.22 -20.89
C ILE A 545 42.98 -1.00 -19.96
N ILE A 546 42.61 -2.04 -19.21
CA ILE A 546 41.66 -1.98 -18.10
C ILE A 546 42.42 -2.14 -16.79
N THR A 547 42.28 -1.18 -15.87
CA THR A 547 42.83 -1.27 -14.50
C THR A 547 41.76 -1.74 -13.53
N ILE A 548 42.02 -2.84 -12.83
CA ILE A 548 41.13 -3.40 -11.81
C ILE A 548 41.25 -2.54 -10.54
N ALA A 549 40.17 -1.82 -10.19
CA ALA A 549 40.05 -1.08 -8.94
C ALA A 549 39.47 -2.00 -7.85
N GLY A 550 39.72 -1.65 -6.57
CA GLY A 550 39.25 -2.46 -5.44
C GLY A 550 37.72 -2.59 -5.36
N ALA A 551 37.27 -3.51 -4.51
CA ALA A 551 35.85 -3.72 -4.25
C ALA A 551 35.18 -2.47 -3.64
N GLU A 552 33.85 -2.40 -3.78
CA GLU A 552 33.04 -1.25 -3.41
C GLU A 552 32.41 -1.41 -2.01
N LEU A 553 32.63 -0.41 -1.14
CA LEU A 553 31.93 -0.27 0.14
C LEU A 553 31.32 1.13 0.25
N ASN A 554 30.01 1.18 0.29
CA ASN A 554 29.26 2.41 0.46
C ASN A 554 29.12 2.74 1.95
N VAL A 555 29.40 4.00 2.31
CA VAL A 555 29.33 4.49 3.69
C VAL A 555 28.36 5.68 3.76
N GLY A 556 27.49 5.70 4.77
CA GLY A 556 26.55 6.78 5.03
C GLY A 556 26.35 7.02 6.52
N LEU A 557 26.03 8.24 6.92
CA LEU A 557 25.72 8.61 8.30
C LEU A 557 24.45 9.46 8.36
N THR A 558 23.51 9.09 9.21
CA THR A 558 22.31 9.89 9.52
C THR A 558 22.34 10.29 10.99
N SER A 559 22.16 11.58 11.29
CA SER A 559 22.17 12.10 12.66
C SER A 559 21.29 13.35 12.77
N VAL A 560 20.79 13.64 13.97
CA VAL A 560 20.04 14.86 14.31
C VAL A 560 20.83 15.69 15.31
N ALA A 561 20.61 17.01 15.33
CA ALA A 561 21.16 17.82 16.40
C ALA A 561 20.39 17.52 17.69
N LEU A 562 21.09 17.37 18.81
CA LEU A 562 20.53 16.97 20.10
C LEU A 562 21.10 17.86 21.20
N GLU A 563 20.27 18.25 22.15
CA GLU A 563 20.74 18.83 23.41
C GLU A 563 20.52 17.77 24.50
N THR A 564 21.55 17.50 25.31
CA THR A 564 21.54 16.47 26.36
C THR A 564 22.12 17.03 27.66
N ALA A 565 21.83 16.40 28.79
CA ALA A 565 22.48 16.72 30.06
C ALA A 565 23.92 16.18 30.07
N ASP A 566 24.71 16.63 31.03
CA ASP A 566 25.90 15.87 31.44
C ASP A 566 25.48 14.59 32.17
N ASP A 567 26.45 13.72 32.48
CA ASP A 567 26.24 12.43 33.16
C ASP A 567 25.19 11.51 32.49
N SER A 568 25.00 11.66 31.17
CA SER A 568 23.98 10.97 30.40
C SER A 568 24.54 9.71 29.74
N THR A 569 23.95 8.55 30.01
CA THR A 569 24.36 7.27 29.40
C THR A 569 23.70 7.02 28.04
N ASP A 570 24.35 6.25 27.16
CA ASP A 570 23.78 5.72 25.90
C ASP A 570 23.26 6.80 24.92
N VAL A 571 23.86 8.00 24.89
CA VAL A 571 23.46 9.10 24.01
C VAL A 571 23.71 8.74 22.53
N GLU A 572 22.68 8.82 21.68
CA GLU A 572 22.76 8.52 20.24
C GLU A 572 23.42 9.68 19.47
N PHE A 573 24.62 9.43 18.92
CA PHE A 573 25.35 10.37 18.06
C PHE A 573 24.90 10.27 16.58
N GLY A 574 24.35 9.13 16.18
CA GLY A 574 23.82 8.92 14.84
C GLY A 574 23.80 7.45 14.41
N ARG A 575 23.51 7.21 13.13
CA ARG A 575 23.40 5.86 12.54
C ARG A 575 24.31 5.74 11.33
N LEU A 576 25.35 4.93 11.46
CA LEU A 576 26.31 4.59 10.42
C LEU A 576 25.77 3.44 9.58
N THR A 577 25.70 3.60 8.26
CA THR A 577 25.29 2.56 7.32
C THR A 577 26.47 2.15 6.45
N LEU A 578 26.70 0.85 6.35
CA LEU A 578 27.75 0.24 5.53
C LEU A 578 27.08 -0.75 4.56
N SER A 579 27.35 -0.61 3.27
CA SER A 579 26.72 -1.44 2.24
C SER A 579 27.75 -1.96 1.24
N SER A 580 27.81 -3.27 1.06
CA SER A 580 28.68 -3.89 0.06
C SER A 580 28.13 -3.68 -1.36
N GLY A 581 29.04 -3.59 -2.33
CA GLY A 581 28.68 -3.66 -3.76
C GLY A 581 28.38 -5.10 -4.20
N SER A 582 28.80 -5.48 -5.41
CA SER A 582 28.57 -6.81 -5.98
C SER A 582 29.48 -7.92 -5.43
N THR A 583 30.17 -7.69 -4.31
CA THR A 583 31.14 -8.63 -3.72
C THR A 583 30.91 -8.76 -2.23
N ASP A 584 31.15 -9.96 -1.71
CA ASP A 584 31.22 -10.18 -0.27
C ASP A 584 32.43 -9.42 0.33
N ILE A 585 32.21 -8.72 1.43
CA ILE A 585 33.20 -7.87 2.09
C ILE A 585 33.32 -8.26 3.56
N LYS A 586 34.56 -8.31 4.03
CA LYS A 586 34.90 -8.38 5.45
C LYS A 586 35.59 -7.09 5.87
N ILE A 587 34.95 -6.35 6.77
CA ILE A 587 35.52 -5.18 7.42
C ILE A 587 36.23 -5.64 8.69
N THR A 588 37.46 -5.19 8.88
CA THR A 588 38.34 -5.60 10.00
C THR A 588 38.69 -4.46 10.94
N SER A 589 38.53 -3.21 10.49
CA SER A 589 38.72 -2.04 11.33
C SER A 589 37.87 -0.88 10.83
N ILE A 590 37.23 -0.17 11.75
CA ILE A 590 36.57 1.12 11.53
C ILE A 590 37.10 2.10 12.58
N GLN A 591 37.41 3.32 12.19
CA GLN A 591 37.65 4.43 13.11
C GLN A 591 36.51 5.44 13.02
N VAL A 592 36.01 5.87 14.17
CA VAL A 592 35.00 6.90 14.34
C VAL A 592 35.62 8.03 15.15
N ASP A 593 35.49 9.24 14.65
CA ASP A 593 36.14 10.44 15.17
C ASP A 593 35.08 11.30 15.90
N VAL A 594 35.32 11.70 17.15
CA VAL A 594 34.44 12.61 17.91
C VAL A 594 35.17 13.94 18.10
N ASP A 595 34.70 14.99 17.41
CA ASP A 595 35.22 16.34 17.58
C ASP A 595 34.49 17.06 18.72
N GLU A 596 35.20 17.46 19.76
CA GLU A 596 34.69 18.38 20.78
C GLU A 596 34.90 19.85 20.36
N THR A 597 33.92 20.70 20.63
CA THR A 597 34.02 22.16 20.55
C THR A 597 33.63 22.74 21.89
N ASP A 598 34.64 23.09 22.69
CA ASP A 598 34.49 23.69 24.02
C ASP A 598 33.90 25.11 23.93
N GLY A 599 32.96 25.39 24.84
CA GLY A 599 32.35 26.70 25.01
C GLY A 599 33.24 27.75 25.69
N ALA A 600 34.25 27.40 26.52
CA ALA A 600 34.93 28.42 27.33
C ALA A 600 36.30 28.15 28.01
N ASP A 601 36.94 26.98 28.06
CA ASP A 601 38.08 26.74 28.97
C ASP A 601 39.45 26.31 28.37
N THR A 602 40.52 26.55 29.14
CA THR A 602 41.93 26.30 28.75
C THR A 602 42.62 25.30 29.70
N GLY A 603 41.84 24.35 30.22
CA GLY A 603 42.24 23.36 31.23
C GLY A 603 42.78 22.03 30.66
N THR A 604 43.18 21.12 31.56
CA THR A 604 43.60 19.74 31.19
C THR A 604 42.34 18.90 30.97
N PHE A 605 42.14 18.41 29.74
CA PHE A 605 40.91 17.76 29.30
C PHE A 605 40.89 16.25 29.66
N VAL A 606 39.69 15.77 29.98
CA VAL A 606 39.32 14.36 30.19
C VAL A 606 38.63 13.89 28.91
N ILE A 607 38.61 12.58 28.63
CA ILE A 607 37.83 12.01 27.53
C ILE A 607 36.40 12.57 27.57
N ALA A 608 35.94 13.09 26.44
CA ALA A 608 34.70 13.84 26.23
C ALA A 608 33.46 12.94 26.11
N VAL A 609 33.65 11.68 25.70
CA VAL A 609 32.61 10.65 25.62
C VAL A 609 33.16 9.34 26.15
N ASP A 610 32.50 8.69 27.10
CA ASP A 610 32.90 7.35 27.58
C ASP A 610 32.12 6.25 26.84
N ASP A 611 32.66 5.02 26.83
CA ASP A 611 31.99 3.81 26.32
C ASP A 611 31.29 3.97 24.95
N LEU A 612 31.97 4.55 23.94
CA LEU A 612 31.41 4.67 22.58
C LEU A 612 31.27 3.28 21.92
N GLU A 613 30.04 2.93 21.52
CA GLU A 613 29.66 1.65 20.93
C GLU A 613 29.02 1.82 19.55
N LEU A 614 29.21 0.81 18.68
CA LEU A 614 28.40 0.59 17.48
C LEU A 614 27.42 -0.55 17.76
N VAL A 615 26.12 -0.32 17.63
CA VAL A 615 25.08 -1.33 17.87
C VAL A 615 24.30 -1.62 16.61
N ASP A 616 24.29 -2.87 16.14
CA ASP A 616 23.45 -3.27 15.02
C ASP A 616 21.97 -3.12 15.40
N VAL A 617 21.26 -2.29 14.64
CA VAL A 617 19.84 -1.98 14.87
C VAL A 617 18.91 -3.18 14.67
N VAL A 618 19.36 -4.23 13.96
CA VAL A 618 18.56 -5.43 13.70
C VAL A 618 18.83 -6.51 14.75
N SER A 619 20.10 -6.89 14.96
CA SER A 619 20.46 -7.98 15.86
C SER A 619 20.62 -7.55 17.32
N GLY A 620 20.88 -6.26 17.58
CA GLY A 620 21.26 -5.74 18.89
C GLY A 620 22.69 -6.08 19.30
N ALA A 621 23.52 -6.62 18.41
CA ALA A 621 24.93 -6.86 18.69
C ALA A 621 25.68 -5.53 18.84
N ALA A 622 26.47 -5.39 19.90
CA ALA A 622 27.27 -4.21 20.18
C ALA A 622 28.76 -4.49 19.93
N TYR A 623 29.45 -3.54 19.33
CA TYR A 623 30.88 -3.51 19.09
C TYR A 623 31.46 -2.36 19.93
N SER A 624 32.32 -2.68 20.90
CA SER A 624 32.88 -1.67 21.79
C SER A 624 34.08 -0.99 21.15
N GLY A 625 34.07 0.34 21.11
CA GLY A 625 35.18 1.13 20.62
C GLY A 625 36.32 1.15 21.62
N THR A 626 37.54 1.32 21.12
CA THR A 626 38.72 1.56 21.96
C THR A 626 39.39 2.85 21.53
N THR A 627 39.72 3.71 22.50
CA THR A 627 40.49 4.93 22.29
C THR A 627 41.85 4.82 22.97
N ALA A 628 42.89 5.44 22.40
CA ALA A 628 44.21 5.45 23.01
C ALA A 628 44.21 6.38 24.23
N SER A 629 44.31 5.81 25.44
CA SER A 629 44.32 6.58 26.68
C SER A 629 45.45 7.61 26.70
N GLY A 630 45.10 8.91 26.66
CA GLY A 630 46.07 10.00 26.74
C GLY A 630 45.38 11.32 27.00
N VAL A 631 45.74 11.95 28.12
CA VAL A 631 45.32 13.30 28.53
C VAL A 631 45.39 14.28 27.35
N ASP A 632 44.26 14.88 27.00
CA ASP A 632 44.16 15.88 25.95
C ASP A 632 44.71 17.23 26.45
N THR A 633 45.47 17.90 25.59
CA THR A 633 46.11 19.18 25.88
C THR A 633 45.72 20.30 24.92
N ASP A 634 44.87 20.07 23.89
CA ASP A 634 44.32 21.14 23.04
C ASP A 634 43.28 20.61 22.01
N ALA A 635 41.97 20.75 22.23
CA ALA A 635 40.90 20.61 21.21
C ALA A 635 41.14 19.54 20.10
N VAL A 636 41.47 18.30 20.50
CA VAL A 636 41.77 17.21 19.55
C VAL A 636 40.56 16.30 19.41
N THR A 637 40.28 15.89 18.18
CA THR A 637 39.38 14.79 17.82
C THR A 637 39.71 13.51 18.61
N GLU A 638 38.70 12.87 19.21
CA GLU A 638 38.85 11.55 19.82
C GLU A 638 38.67 10.44 18.78
N ASP A 639 39.69 9.60 18.63
CA ASP A 639 39.71 8.51 17.67
C ASP A 639 39.26 7.20 18.33
N TRP A 640 38.06 6.74 18.00
CA TRP A 640 37.48 5.48 18.48
C TRP A 640 37.63 4.38 17.44
N VAL A 641 38.43 3.35 17.76
CA VAL A 641 38.75 2.25 16.86
C VAL A 641 38.00 0.97 17.24
N TYR A 642 37.35 0.36 16.25
CA TYR A 642 36.61 -0.89 16.34
C TYR A 642 37.32 -1.95 15.50
N THR A 643 37.74 -3.06 16.10
CA THR A 643 38.52 -4.12 15.42
C THR A 643 37.77 -5.44 15.25
N ASP A 644 36.49 -5.48 15.64
CA ASP A 644 35.66 -6.65 15.42
C ASP A 644 35.33 -6.81 13.93
N GLU A 645 35.28 -8.06 13.48
CA GLU A 645 35.02 -8.36 12.07
C GLU A 645 33.52 -8.21 11.74
N ILE A 646 33.21 -7.42 10.71
CA ILE A 646 31.85 -7.29 10.17
C ILE A 646 31.84 -7.88 8.75
N TYR A 647 30.98 -8.86 8.54
CA TYR A 647 30.81 -9.53 7.24
C TYR A 647 29.54 -9.01 6.56
N LEU A 648 29.68 -8.62 5.29
CA LEU A 648 28.57 -8.20 4.43
C LEU A 648 28.60 -9.07 3.17
N SER A 649 27.52 -9.81 2.94
CA SER A 649 27.33 -10.53 1.67
C SER A 649 27.13 -9.51 0.53
N ALA A 650 27.37 -9.90 -0.72
CA ALA A 650 27.17 -9.02 -1.87
C ALA A 650 25.78 -8.38 -1.90
N GLY A 651 25.73 -7.05 -1.98
CA GLY A 651 24.51 -6.24 -1.98
C GLY A 651 23.86 -6.04 -0.60
N GLU A 652 24.45 -6.58 0.47
CA GLU A 652 23.95 -6.45 1.83
C GLU A 652 24.27 -5.07 2.43
N SER A 653 23.47 -4.65 3.42
CA SER A 653 23.68 -3.42 4.16
C SER A 653 23.46 -3.66 5.65
N ILE A 654 24.32 -3.09 6.47
CA ILE A 654 24.16 -3.03 7.93
C ILE A 654 24.01 -1.57 8.37
N THR A 655 23.17 -1.33 9.37
CA THR A 655 23.03 -0.02 10.03
C THR A 655 23.40 -0.17 11.50
N LEU A 656 24.41 0.59 11.92
CA LEU A 656 24.96 0.61 13.27
C LEU A 656 24.56 1.92 13.94
N LEU A 657 23.84 1.84 15.06
CA LEU A 657 23.62 2.94 15.99
C LEU A 657 24.95 3.27 16.67
N VAL A 658 25.39 4.53 16.58
CA VAL A 658 26.56 5.04 17.30
C VAL A 658 26.06 5.71 18.58
N ARG A 659 26.40 5.15 19.74
CA ARG A 659 26.00 5.67 21.05
C ARG A 659 27.16 5.67 22.03
N GLY A 660 27.14 6.56 23.01
CA GLY A 660 28.15 6.62 24.08
C GLY A 660 27.68 7.48 25.24
N ASP A 661 28.45 7.46 26.32
CA ASP A 661 28.12 8.13 27.58
C ASP A 661 28.74 9.54 27.61
N ILE A 662 27.96 10.54 28.01
CA ILE A 662 28.44 11.89 28.30
C ILE A 662 28.84 11.93 29.78
N PRO A 663 30.12 12.10 30.14
CA PRO A 663 30.56 12.05 31.52
C PRO A 663 30.07 13.27 32.32
N ALA A 664 30.00 13.13 33.65
CA ALA A 664 29.75 14.25 34.57
C ALA A 664 30.88 15.30 34.47
N SER A 665 30.56 16.54 34.11
CA SER A 665 31.55 17.63 34.06
C SER A 665 31.87 18.12 35.47
N THR A 666 33.08 17.86 35.97
CA THR A 666 33.48 18.34 37.31
C THR A 666 33.96 19.80 37.34
N THR A 667 34.07 20.50 36.19
CA THR A 667 34.70 21.84 36.19
C THR A 667 34.37 22.87 35.10
N ALA A 668 33.62 22.62 34.02
CA ALA A 668 33.47 23.61 32.93
C ALA A 668 32.04 23.72 32.40
N GLY A 669 31.74 24.85 31.76
CA GLY A 669 30.40 25.44 31.63
C GLY A 669 29.39 24.69 30.76
N GLU A 670 28.12 24.97 31.04
CA GLU A 670 27.00 24.74 30.12
C GLU A 670 27.42 25.19 28.70
N ASP A 671 27.28 24.32 27.68
CA ASP A 671 27.41 24.56 26.22
C ASP A 671 28.52 23.79 25.44
N ASP A 672 29.15 22.77 26.02
CA ASP A 672 30.06 21.87 25.26
C ASP A 672 29.32 21.18 24.12
N SER A 673 29.99 20.95 22.98
CA SER A 673 29.36 20.29 21.84
C SER A 673 30.25 19.28 21.13
N TYR A 674 29.68 18.13 20.78
CA TYR A 674 30.36 17.00 20.17
C TYR A 674 29.84 16.76 18.75
N LYS A 675 30.74 16.40 17.83
CA LYS A 675 30.40 16.14 16.43
C LYS A 675 31.10 14.88 15.92
N LEU A 676 30.30 13.90 15.53
CA LEU A 676 30.78 12.63 14.98
C LEU A 676 31.31 12.79 13.54
N SER A 677 32.36 12.06 13.17
CA SER A 677 32.73 11.83 11.78
C SER A 677 33.35 10.45 11.52
N VAL A 678 33.27 9.97 10.29
CA VAL A 678 33.89 8.71 9.85
C VAL A 678 34.61 8.95 8.54
N ASN A 679 35.93 8.80 8.55
CA ASN A 679 36.76 8.91 7.36
C ASN A 679 37.01 7.52 6.76
N THR A 680 36.64 7.34 5.49
CA THR A 680 36.80 6.06 4.79
C THR A 680 38.27 5.65 4.61
N ALA A 681 39.22 6.59 4.71
CA ALA A 681 40.64 6.28 4.75
C ALA A 681 41.06 5.46 6.00
N ASN A 682 40.23 5.49 7.06
CA ASN A 682 40.45 4.76 8.30
C ASN A 682 39.58 3.48 8.40
N ILE A 683 38.96 3.06 7.29
CA ILE A 683 38.26 1.78 7.19
C ILE A 683 39.18 0.76 6.53
N THR A 684 39.43 -0.36 7.20
CA THR A 684 40.18 -1.49 6.63
C THR A 684 39.22 -2.63 6.32
N ALA A 685 39.10 -2.97 5.03
CA ALA A 685 38.23 -4.04 4.57
C ALA A 685 38.83 -4.79 3.36
N GLU A 686 38.45 -6.05 3.21
CA GLU A 686 38.87 -6.94 2.13
C GLU A 686 37.68 -7.73 1.55
N THR A 687 37.85 -8.29 0.35
CA THR A 687 36.89 -9.22 -0.25
C THR A 687 36.85 -10.56 0.49
N VAL A 688 35.76 -11.33 0.32
CA VAL A 688 35.65 -12.71 0.82
C VAL A 688 35.50 -13.68 -0.35
N PRO A 689 36.31 -14.76 -0.45
CA PRO A 689 37.48 -15.08 0.37
C PRO A 689 38.56 -13.99 0.33
N ALA A 690 39.35 -13.89 1.41
CA ALA A 690 40.36 -12.85 1.59
C ALA A 690 41.35 -12.80 0.40
N GLY A 691 41.57 -11.62 -0.16
CA GLY A 691 42.49 -11.46 -1.29
C GLY A 691 42.70 -10.03 -1.79
N ASP A 692 41.63 -9.21 -1.84
CA ASP A 692 41.70 -7.87 -2.41
C ASP A 692 41.23 -6.76 -1.45
N SER A 693 41.89 -5.61 -1.52
CA SER A 693 41.51 -4.43 -0.75
C SER A 693 40.20 -3.81 -1.25
N VAL A 694 39.33 -3.44 -0.32
CA VAL A 694 38.23 -2.51 -0.57
C VAL A 694 38.80 -1.09 -0.62
N SER A 695 38.66 -0.42 -1.76
CA SER A 695 39.22 0.94 -1.95
C SER A 695 38.32 1.87 -2.78
N ASN A 696 37.16 1.39 -3.22
CA ASN A 696 36.16 2.20 -3.88
C ASN A 696 35.03 2.56 -2.90
N PHE A 697 35.10 3.74 -2.30
CA PHE A 697 34.09 4.22 -1.36
C PHE A 697 33.16 5.24 -2.00
N SER A 698 31.88 5.28 -1.57
CA SER A 698 30.90 6.28 -2.04
C SER A 698 31.27 7.72 -1.70
N VAL A 699 32.01 7.91 -0.61
CA VAL A 699 32.32 9.20 0.03
C VAL A 699 33.69 9.13 0.68
N GLY A 700 34.37 10.27 0.81
CA GLY A 700 35.63 10.34 1.55
C GLY A 700 35.42 10.34 3.07
N THR A 701 34.52 11.20 3.54
CA THR A 701 34.19 11.37 4.97
C THR A 701 32.70 11.64 5.12
N VAL A 702 32.08 11.10 6.17
CA VAL A 702 30.73 11.46 6.60
C VAL A 702 30.80 12.16 7.96
N THR A 703 29.95 13.16 8.19
CA THR A 703 29.96 13.97 9.42
C THR A 703 28.54 14.13 9.95
N GLY A 704 28.39 13.94 11.26
CA GLY A 704 27.14 14.05 11.99
C GLY A 704 26.75 15.50 12.30
N LYS A 705 25.65 15.64 13.04
CA LYS A 705 25.18 16.89 13.64
C LYS A 705 25.78 17.04 15.04
N LEU A 706 25.62 18.24 15.62
CA LEU A 706 26.12 18.55 16.96
C LEU A 706 25.23 17.92 18.03
N ILE A 707 25.87 17.33 19.04
CA ILE A 707 25.28 17.00 20.34
C ILE A 707 25.78 18.06 21.30
N THR A 708 24.91 18.84 21.92
CA THR A 708 25.30 19.92 22.85
C THR A 708 24.90 19.57 24.28
N VAL A 709 25.81 19.75 25.22
CA VAL A 709 25.53 19.59 26.65
C VAL A 709 24.88 20.85 27.19
N ARG A 710 23.71 20.69 27.81
CA ARG A 710 22.91 21.77 28.39
C ARG A 710 22.34 21.32 29.73
N LYS A 711 22.18 22.27 30.64
CA LYS A 711 21.44 22.05 31.88
C LYS A 711 19.96 21.71 31.59
N PRO A 712 19.40 20.61 32.17
CA PRO A 712 17.99 20.29 32.05
C PRO A 712 17.10 21.48 32.41
N THR A 713 16.19 21.83 31.51
CA THR A 713 15.33 23.00 31.64
C THR A 713 13.87 22.64 31.41
N LEU A 714 13.03 22.97 32.38
CA LEU A 714 11.58 22.88 32.31
C LEU A 714 10.97 24.24 31.94
N THR A 715 10.32 24.30 30.80
CA THR A 715 9.53 25.48 30.39
C THR A 715 8.08 25.29 30.80
N VAL A 716 7.54 26.22 31.60
CA VAL A 716 6.15 26.21 32.05
C VAL A 716 5.34 27.32 31.37
N LYS A 717 4.09 27.01 31.01
CA LYS A 717 3.19 27.94 30.34
C LYS A 717 1.76 27.86 30.87
N ALA A 718 1.17 29.01 31.18
CA ALA A 718 -0.24 29.12 31.54
C ALA A 718 -1.10 29.00 30.28
N THR A 719 -2.20 28.25 30.41
CA THR A 719 -3.23 28.16 29.37
C THR A 719 -4.29 29.23 29.65
N PRO A 720 -4.61 30.12 28.70
CA PRO A 720 -5.67 31.11 28.88
C PRO A 720 -7.03 30.44 29.15
N MET A 721 -7.77 30.99 30.11
CA MET A 721 -9.10 30.50 30.48
C MET A 721 -10.06 31.70 30.62
N ASN A 722 -11.32 31.51 30.22
CA ASN A 722 -12.38 32.50 30.41
C ASN A 722 -12.70 32.66 31.90
N THR A 723 -13.28 33.79 32.31
CA THR A 723 -13.87 33.91 33.66
C THR A 723 -15.09 32.99 33.81
N GLY A 724 -15.49 32.66 35.04
CA GLY A 724 -16.62 31.75 35.27
C GLY A 724 -17.16 31.80 36.68
N ASN A 725 -18.15 30.94 36.93
CA ASN A 725 -18.81 30.82 38.22
C ASN A 725 -18.73 29.37 38.73
N ALA A 726 -18.88 29.21 40.03
CA ALA A 726 -19.15 27.93 40.67
C ALA A 726 -20.11 28.14 41.84
N VAL A 727 -20.82 27.11 42.25
CA VAL A 727 -21.75 27.11 43.38
C VAL A 727 -21.21 26.24 44.52
N VAL A 728 -21.78 26.38 45.73
CA VAL A 728 -21.48 25.47 46.85
C VAL A 728 -21.65 24.01 46.43
N ASN A 729 -20.82 23.13 46.99
CA ASN A 729 -20.77 21.69 46.69
C ASN A 729 -20.35 21.33 45.25
N ASP A 730 -20.03 22.28 44.37
CA ASP A 730 -19.43 21.98 43.07
C ASP A 730 -18.15 21.20 43.28
N SER A 731 -18.08 20.03 42.65
CA SER A 731 -16.87 19.23 42.58
C SER A 731 -16.13 19.52 41.28
N SER A 732 -14.80 19.40 41.27
CA SER A 732 -13.98 19.53 40.06
C SER A 732 -13.93 20.92 39.40
N VAL A 733 -14.06 22.01 40.17
CA VAL A 733 -13.89 23.38 39.65
C VAL A 733 -12.42 23.60 39.27
N ILE A 734 -12.13 23.96 38.02
CA ILE A 734 -10.75 24.25 37.57
C ILE A 734 -10.38 25.70 37.89
N LEU A 735 -9.29 25.89 38.63
CA LEU A 735 -8.76 27.20 39.00
C LEU A 735 -7.60 27.64 38.11
N PHE A 736 -6.75 26.70 37.70
CA PHE A 736 -5.56 26.97 36.89
C PHE A 736 -5.28 25.82 35.93
N GLN A 737 -4.77 26.13 34.73
CA GLN A 737 -4.31 25.14 33.76
C GLN A 737 -3.00 25.61 33.13
N GLY A 738 -2.06 24.68 32.96
CA GLY A 738 -0.79 24.96 32.29
C GLY A 738 -0.18 23.75 31.61
N THR A 739 0.95 23.97 30.94
CA THR A 739 1.77 22.94 30.30
C THR A 739 3.21 23.05 30.76
N MET A 740 3.91 21.92 30.82
CA MET A 740 5.32 21.78 31.14
C MET A 740 6.02 21.08 29.97
N ASP A 741 7.20 21.56 29.59
CA ASP A 741 7.98 21.10 28.43
C ASP A 741 9.44 20.97 28.88
N ALA A 742 9.96 19.74 28.95
CA ALA A 742 11.32 19.46 29.40
C ALA A 742 12.28 19.42 28.21
N THR A 743 13.46 20.01 28.40
CA THR A 743 14.52 20.08 27.38
C THR A 743 15.86 19.75 28.00
N ALA A 744 16.75 19.19 27.18
CA ALA A 744 18.09 18.75 27.57
C ALA A 744 18.12 17.65 28.66
N GLY A 745 17.00 16.97 28.91
CA GLY A 745 16.92 15.89 29.89
C GLY A 745 15.51 15.74 30.44
N ASP A 746 15.23 14.57 31.00
CA ASP A 746 13.99 14.32 31.73
C ASP A 746 13.99 15.12 33.04
N VAL A 747 12.83 15.68 33.40
CA VAL A 747 12.72 16.55 34.58
C VAL A 747 11.62 16.05 35.51
N ARG A 748 12.01 15.67 36.73
CA ARG A 748 11.10 15.27 37.82
C ARG A 748 10.59 16.51 38.59
N ILE A 749 9.29 16.57 38.82
CA ILE A 749 8.63 17.66 39.54
C ILE A 749 8.38 17.25 40.99
N GLU A 750 8.86 18.06 41.94
CA GLU A 750 8.73 17.78 43.38
C GLU A 750 7.71 18.69 44.08
N ARG A 751 7.58 19.94 43.60
CA ARG A 751 6.71 20.93 44.23
C ARG A 751 6.14 21.94 43.25
N ALA A 752 4.87 22.31 43.44
CA ALA A 752 4.22 23.41 42.72
C ALA A 752 3.51 24.35 43.69
N GLN A 753 3.79 25.64 43.58
CA GLN A 753 3.24 26.69 44.44
C GLN A 753 2.36 27.63 43.61
N PHE A 754 1.25 28.04 44.22
CA PHE A 754 0.34 29.03 43.68
C PHE A 754 -0.03 30.02 44.76
N GLU A 755 -0.18 31.28 44.35
CA GLU A 755 -0.62 32.36 45.22
C GLU A 755 -1.79 33.12 44.59
N ALA A 756 -2.55 33.83 45.42
CA ALA A 756 -3.57 34.76 44.98
C ALA A 756 -2.93 36.10 44.57
N THR A 757 -3.43 36.72 43.50
CA THR A 757 -2.82 37.96 42.95
C THR A 757 -2.92 39.16 43.91
N THR A 758 -3.90 39.16 44.81
CA THR A 758 -4.04 40.10 45.94
C THR A 758 -4.79 39.41 47.09
N THR A 759 -4.77 40.02 48.28
CA THR A 759 -5.43 39.46 49.48
C THR A 759 -6.94 39.22 49.29
N ASN A 760 -7.43 38.08 49.77
CA ASN A 760 -8.83 37.62 49.71
C ASN A 760 -9.32 37.13 48.33
N LEU A 761 -8.41 36.89 47.38
CA LEU A 761 -8.74 36.20 46.13
C LEU A 761 -8.54 34.68 46.22
N PHE A 762 -8.21 34.14 47.41
CA PHE A 762 -8.38 32.71 47.69
C PHE A 762 -8.66 32.48 49.19
N ALA A 763 -9.93 32.25 49.54
CA ALA A 763 -10.33 31.97 50.93
C ALA A 763 -10.49 30.47 51.19
N ILE A 764 -9.70 29.92 52.11
CA ILE A 764 -9.73 28.48 52.49
C ILE A 764 -11.10 27.97 52.92
N THR A 765 -11.96 28.85 53.46
CA THR A 765 -13.31 28.48 53.93
C THR A 765 -14.26 28.14 52.79
N ASN A 766 -13.94 28.54 51.56
CA ASN A 766 -14.76 28.29 50.38
C ASN A 766 -14.47 26.94 49.72
N TRP A 767 -13.42 26.25 50.14
CA TRP A 767 -12.97 25.00 49.53
C TRP A 767 -13.06 23.87 50.55
N SER A 768 -13.09 22.63 50.09
CA SER A 768 -13.04 21.42 50.92
C SER A 768 -11.76 20.63 50.67
N ASP A 769 -11.34 20.60 49.41
CA ASP A 769 -10.08 20.08 48.92
C ASP A 769 -9.65 20.82 47.64
N MET A 770 -8.35 20.69 47.35
CA MET A 770 -7.68 21.15 46.14
C MET A 770 -6.74 20.04 45.68
N GLY A 771 -6.72 19.75 44.38
CA GLY A 771 -5.82 18.75 43.81
C GLY A 771 -5.04 19.28 42.62
N PHE A 772 -3.81 18.79 42.48
CA PHE A 772 -2.98 18.93 41.29
C PHE A 772 -3.15 17.66 40.45
N TYR A 773 -3.49 17.83 39.17
CA TYR A 773 -3.74 16.72 38.27
C TYR A 773 -2.92 16.86 36.99
N LEU A 774 -2.42 15.75 36.47
CA LEU A 774 -1.98 15.64 35.08
C LEU A 774 -3.18 15.34 34.18
N VAL A 775 -3.09 15.77 32.93
CA VAL A 775 -4.10 15.51 31.91
C VAL A 775 -3.51 14.54 30.89
N SER A 776 -4.13 13.37 30.75
CA SER A 776 -3.77 12.37 29.74
C SER A 776 -4.13 12.82 28.32
N ASP A 777 -3.59 12.15 27.31
CA ASP A 777 -3.92 12.39 25.89
C ASP A 777 -5.41 12.21 25.57
N ALA A 778 -6.13 11.39 26.34
CA ALA A 778 -7.58 11.20 26.22
C ALA A 778 -8.40 12.32 26.88
N GLY A 779 -7.74 13.27 27.56
CA GLY A 779 -8.37 14.34 28.33
C GLY A 779 -8.82 13.92 29.74
N GLU A 780 -8.41 12.75 30.22
CA GLU A 780 -8.70 12.29 31.59
C GLU A 780 -7.74 12.92 32.61
N TYR A 781 -8.23 13.19 33.82
CA TYR A 781 -7.47 13.82 34.90
C TYR A 781 -6.90 12.79 35.87
N GLU A 782 -5.58 12.78 36.03
CA GLU A 782 -4.85 11.90 36.94
C GLU A 782 -4.33 12.69 38.15
N LEU A 783 -4.87 12.39 39.34
CA LEU A 783 -4.51 13.07 40.58
C LEU A 783 -3.06 12.77 40.99
N GLN A 784 -2.25 13.81 41.16
CA GLN A 784 -0.87 13.70 41.67
C GLN A 784 -0.81 13.96 43.17
N GLN A 785 -1.43 15.05 43.63
CA GLN A 785 -1.51 15.39 45.06
C GLN A 785 -2.85 16.05 45.36
N ASN A 786 -3.44 15.70 46.51
CA ASN A 786 -4.66 16.33 47.03
C ASN A 786 -4.38 16.93 48.41
N ILE A 787 -4.72 18.20 48.60
CA ILE A 787 -4.64 18.92 49.87
C ILE A 787 -6.04 19.24 50.36
N THR A 788 -6.31 18.98 51.64
CA THR A 788 -7.57 19.37 52.30
C THR A 788 -7.43 20.74 52.95
N ASN A 789 -8.52 21.31 53.44
CA ASN A 789 -8.49 22.62 54.13
C ASN A 789 -7.44 22.75 55.23
N SER A 790 -7.05 21.64 55.87
CA SER A 790 -6.01 21.63 56.92
C SER A 790 -4.58 21.81 56.41
N GLY A 791 -4.34 21.58 55.11
CA GLY A 791 -3.06 21.76 54.42
C GLY A 791 -3.02 22.99 53.50
N MET A 792 -4.10 23.78 53.43
CA MET A 792 -4.14 25.04 52.68
C MET A 792 -3.80 26.21 53.58
N THR A 793 -3.18 27.25 53.02
CA THR A 793 -3.00 28.54 53.69
C THR A 793 -3.89 29.59 53.00
N ALA A 794 -4.29 30.65 53.71
CA ALA A 794 -5.05 31.72 53.07
C ALA A 794 -4.18 32.38 51.99
N ASP A 795 -4.77 32.63 50.82
CA ASP A 795 -4.10 33.20 49.65
C ASP A 795 -2.96 32.35 49.02
N ASP A 796 -2.57 31.20 49.60
CA ASP A 796 -1.49 30.32 49.09
C ASP A 796 -1.91 28.84 49.00
N LEU A 797 -1.51 28.18 47.91
CA LEU A 797 -1.68 26.75 47.67
C LEU A 797 -0.32 26.11 47.36
N ASP A 798 0.03 25.11 48.15
CA ASP A 798 1.34 24.46 48.08
C ASP A 798 1.16 22.96 47.90
N PHE A 799 1.62 22.45 46.76
CA PHE A 799 1.66 21.02 46.44
C PHE A 799 3.12 20.56 46.57
N ASP A 800 3.52 20.11 47.75
CA ASP A 800 4.89 19.84 48.18
C ASP A 800 5.31 18.36 48.17
N THR A 801 4.46 17.46 47.65
CA THR A 801 4.75 16.01 47.55
C THR A 801 4.49 15.48 46.15
N LEU A 802 4.76 16.27 45.11
CA LEU A 802 4.66 15.81 43.73
C LEU A 802 5.82 14.85 43.43
N ASP A 803 5.57 13.86 42.58
CA ASP A 803 6.59 12.89 42.14
C ASP A 803 6.20 12.34 40.76
N PHE A 804 6.44 13.14 39.73
CA PHE A 804 6.24 12.74 38.34
C PHE A 804 7.31 13.35 37.44
N THR A 805 7.59 12.68 36.31
CA THR A 805 8.63 13.10 35.37
C THR A 805 7.99 13.62 34.08
N VAL A 806 8.50 14.74 33.58
CA VAL A 806 8.26 15.24 32.23
C VAL A 806 9.44 14.82 31.37
N ALA A 807 9.21 13.93 30.41
CA ALA A 807 10.26 13.44 29.53
C ALA A 807 10.73 14.53 28.55
N SER A 808 12.02 14.54 28.22
CA SER A 808 12.61 15.49 27.28
C SER A 808 11.95 15.36 25.90
N GLY A 809 11.47 16.48 25.34
CA GLY A 809 10.77 16.51 24.06
C GLY A 809 9.27 16.21 24.13
N ASP A 810 8.75 15.82 25.30
CA ASP A 810 7.32 15.63 25.57
C ASP A 810 6.72 16.82 26.32
N LYS A 811 5.39 16.95 26.23
CA LYS A 811 4.62 18.01 26.91
C LYS A 811 3.64 17.41 27.90
N ALA A 812 3.80 17.75 29.17
CA ALA A 812 2.82 17.42 30.20
C ALA A 812 1.81 18.57 30.36
N THR A 813 0.51 18.26 30.39
CA THR A 813 -0.53 19.24 30.73
C THR A 813 -0.98 19.00 32.16
N PHE A 814 -1.14 20.06 32.95
CA PHE A 814 -1.60 19.98 34.32
C PHE A 814 -2.77 20.94 34.60
N VAL A 815 -3.59 20.58 35.59
CA VAL A 815 -4.67 21.43 36.11
C VAL A 815 -4.69 21.43 37.63
N VAL A 816 -5.08 22.57 38.19
CA VAL A 816 -5.45 22.70 39.60
C VAL A 816 -6.96 22.72 39.70
N LYS A 817 -7.53 21.75 40.41
CA LYS A 817 -8.98 21.61 40.62
C LYS A 817 -9.32 21.70 42.10
N GLY A 818 -10.48 22.23 42.43
CA GLY A 818 -11.00 22.30 43.79
C GLY A 818 -12.45 21.88 43.90
N SER A 819 -12.82 21.46 45.11
CA SER A 819 -14.21 21.18 45.48
C SER A 819 -14.73 22.31 46.38
N VAL A 820 -15.76 23.01 45.93
CA VAL A 820 -16.34 24.14 46.67
C VAL A 820 -17.03 23.62 47.93
N ALA A 821 -16.77 24.25 49.06
CA ALA A 821 -17.37 23.88 50.34
C ALA A 821 -18.90 24.06 50.32
N SER A 822 -19.58 23.48 51.30
CA SER A 822 -21.02 23.62 51.49
C SER A 822 -21.49 25.03 51.86
N THR A 823 -20.54 25.96 52.08
CA THR A 823 -20.79 27.38 52.31
C THR A 823 -19.69 28.19 51.67
N VAL A 824 -20.03 29.33 51.08
CA VAL A 824 -19.08 30.30 50.52
C VAL A 824 -19.09 31.61 51.31
N SER A 825 -17.95 32.26 51.41
CA SER A 825 -17.77 33.56 52.07
C SER A 825 -18.50 34.67 51.32
N THR A 826 -19.30 35.47 52.02
CA THR A 826 -20.02 36.61 51.41
C THR A 826 -19.13 37.82 51.13
N THR A 827 -17.89 37.84 51.61
CA THR A 827 -16.94 38.96 51.44
C THR A 827 -15.69 38.60 50.65
N ALA A 828 -15.47 37.31 50.38
CA ALA A 828 -14.31 36.79 49.66
C ALA A 828 -14.74 35.63 48.75
N ASN A 829 -15.68 35.88 47.84
CA ASN A 829 -16.23 34.90 46.91
C ASN A 829 -15.59 34.95 45.51
N ILE A 830 -14.59 35.81 45.29
CA ILE A 830 -13.85 35.86 44.03
C ILE A 830 -12.58 35.04 44.19
N VAL A 831 -12.27 34.20 43.21
CA VAL A 831 -11.07 33.37 43.18
C VAL A 831 -10.20 33.64 41.96
N HIS A 832 -8.91 33.92 42.20
CA HIS A 832 -7.89 34.07 41.15
C HIS A 832 -6.53 33.70 41.73
N ILE A 833 -5.89 32.67 41.15
CA ILE A 833 -4.56 32.19 41.52
C ILE A 833 -3.60 32.27 40.33
N ARG A 834 -2.31 32.40 40.63
CA ARG A 834 -1.18 32.35 39.70
C ARG A 834 -0.12 31.41 40.26
N MET A 835 0.69 30.80 39.39
CA MET A 835 1.81 29.95 39.82
C MET A 835 3.04 30.82 40.08
N ASP A 836 3.58 30.80 41.28
CA ASP A 836 4.70 31.64 41.72
C ASP A 836 6.00 30.84 41.96
N GLY A 837 5.92 29.52 42.05
CA GLY A 837 7.08 28.66 42.23
C GLY A 837 6.86 27.23 41.76
N LEU A 838 7.94 26.62 41.26
CA LEU A 838 8.01 25.20 40.93
C LEU A 838 9.41 24.69 41.26
N THR A 839 9.52 23.54 41.91
CA THR A 839 10.80 22.86 42.18
C THR A 839 10.88 21.61 41.32
N ALA A 840 11.98 21.49 40.59
CA ALA A 840 12.20 20.43 39.63
C ALA A 840 13.64 19.92 39.72
N LYS A 841 13.81 18.62 39.48
CA LYS A 841 15.08 17.89 39.53
C LYS A 841 15.31 17.18 38.21
N ASP A 842 16.56 17.01 37.81
CA ASP A 842 16.91 16.06 36.76
C ASP A 842 16.97 14.62 37.29
N VAL A 843 17.40 13.70 36.44
CA VAL A 843 17.49 12.26 36.73
C VAL A 843 18.53 11.93 37.80
N ASP A 844 19.55 12.77 37.98
CA ASP A 844 20.64 12.61 38.95
C ASP A 844 20.41 13.39 40.25
N ASN A 845 19.22 13.95 40.38
CA ASN A 845 18.72 14.65 41.57
C ASN A 845 19.35 16.04 41.79
N ASP A 846 19.92 16.61 40.73
CA ASP A 846 20.39 17.99 40.66
C ASP A 846 19.26 18.94 40.26
N ASP A 847 19.42 20.23 40.57
CA ASP A 847 18.37 21.24 40.34
C ASP A 847 18.21 21.54 38.84
N ALA A 848 17.07 21.18 38.25
CA ALA A 848 16.70 21.58 36.90
C ALA A 848 16.33 23.06 36.85
N SER A 849 16.62 23.73 35.73
CA SER A 849 16.19 25.12 35.51
C SER A 849 14.68 25.17 35.25
N VAL A 850 13.95 26.09 35.89
CA VAL A 850 12.52 26.30 35.62
C VAL A 850 12.30 27.71 35.08
N VAL A 851 11.75 27.79 33.87
CA VAL A 851 11.54 29.04 33.16
C VAL A 851 10.13 29.16 32.59
N ASN A 852 9.67 30.38 32.36
CA ASN A 852 8.46 30.65 31.58
C ASN A 852 8.75 30.61 30.06
N SER A 853 7.71 30.78 29.23
CA SER A 853 7.86 30.77 27.75
C SER A 853 8.76 31.88 27.18
N ALA A 854 9.18 32.87 27.98
CA ALA A 854 10.13 33.90 27.57
C ALA A 854 11.57 33.58 28.02
N GLY A 855 11.81 32.40 28.61
CA GLY A 855 13.11 31.97 29.13
C GLY A 855 13.50 32.66 30.45
N THR A 856 12.55 33.29 31.14
CA THR A 856 12.81 33.93 32.45
C THR A 856 12.49 32.95 33.56
N ALA A 857 13.35 32.89 34.59
CA ALA A 857 13.12 32.06 35.77
C ALA A 857 11.78 32.39 36.44
N LEU A 858 11.04 31.36 36.85
CA LEU A 858 9.81 31.53 37.62
C LEU A 858 10.18 31.91 39.06
N ASP A 859 9.65 33.03 39.55
CA ASP A 859 9.86 33.49 40.92
C ASP A 859 8.64 34.24 41.48
N SER A 860 8.58 34.32 42.81
CA SER A 860 7.58 35.10 43.56
C SER A 860 7.90 36.60 43.64
N ALA A 861 8.85 37.09 42.83
CA ALA A 861 9.35 38.46 42.83
C ALA A 861 8.99 39.22 41.54
N GLY A 862 7.91 38.81 40.86
CA GLY A 862 7.34 39.49 39.69
C GLY A 862 7.42 38.74 38.36
N ASN A 863 7.91 37.49 38.35
CA ASN A 863 7.93 36.64 37.16
C ASN A 863 6.89 35.51 37.21
N GLU A 864 5.83 35.67 38.00
CA GLU A 864 4.81 34.63 38.20
C GLU A 864 4.04 34.32 36.91
N LEU A 865 3.55 33.08 36.82
CA LEU A 865 2.79 32.60 35.69
C LEU A 865 1.29 32.77 35.96
N ASP A 866 0.72 33.84 35.41
CA ASP A 866 -0.68 34.23 35.62
C ASP A 866 -1.61 33.79 34.48
N THR A 867 -2.89 33.64 34.78
CA THR A 867 -3.97 33.39 33.83
C THR A 867 -5.02 34.50 33.91
N THR A 868 -5.86 34.63 32.89
CA THR A 868 -7.01 35.56 32.91
C THR A 868 -8.23 35.02 33.67
N ARG A 869 -8.11 33.85 34.33
CA ARG A 869 -9.24 33.17 35.00
C ARG A 869 -9.62 33.91 36.28
N ILE A 870 -10.85 34.38 36.33
CA ILE A 870 -11.49 34.84 37.57
C ILE A 870 -12.75 33.98 37.78
N LEU A 871 -12.85 33.38 38.96
CA LEU A 871 -13.98 32.58 39.41
C LEU A 871 -14.83 33.39 40.39
N THR A 872 -16.14 33.41 40.22
CA THR A 872 -17.08 33.93 41.22
C THR A 872 -17.85 32.78 41.84
N LEU A 873 -17.74 32.62 43.15
CA LEU A 873 -18.45 31.59 43.91
C LEU A 873 -19.81 32.11 44.37
N ASN A 874 -20.84 31.30 44.19
CA ASN A 874 -22.23 31.61 44.55
C ASN A 874 -22.74 30.62 45.59
N SER A 875 -23.69 31.06 46.42
CA SER A 875 -24.32 30.19 47.42
C SER A 875 -25.43 29.32 46.84
N LYS A 876 -26.03 29.74 45.71
CA LYS A 876 -27.18 29.12 45.01
C LYS A 876 -27.20 29.60 43.56
N GLY A 877 -28.02 28.99 42.71
CA GLY A 877 -28.36 29.44 41.37
C GLY A 877 -29.62 30.28 41.30
N ILE A 878 -30.03 30.60 40.07
CA ILE A 878 -31.14 31.49 39.76
C ILE A 878 -32.01 30.85 38.68
N LEU A 879 -33.33 30.92 38.83
CA LEU A 879 -34.28 30.44 37.82
C LEU A 879 -35.04 31.62 37.20
N TYR A 880 -34.84 31.85 35.92
CA TYR A 880 -35.62 32.81 35.14
C TYR A 880 -36.78 32.10 34.44
N VAL A 881 -37.97 32.72 34.41
CA VAL A 881 -39.20 32.08 33.92
C VAL A 881 -40.02 33.07 33.09
N GLN A 882 -40.42 32.66 31.88
CA GLN A 882 -41.18 33.50 30.95
C GLN A 882 -42.17 32.68 30.13
N MET A 883 -43.37 33.21 29.89
CA MET A 883 -44.28 32.64 28.89
C MET A 883 -44.01 33.25 27.50
N ARG A 884 -43.84 32.42 26.47
CA ARG A 884 -43.42 32.81 25.12
C ARG A 884 -44.62 33.00 24.18
N ASN A 885 -45.50 33.93 24.52
CA ASN A 885 -46.71 34.23 23.75
C ASN A 885 -46.48 35.12 22.50
N ALA A 886 -45.23 35.46 22.19
CA ALA A 886 -44.85 36.16 20.97
C ALA A 886 -44.16 35.24 19.94
N ASP A 887 -43.93 33.96 20.29
CA ASP A 887 -43.37 32.97 19.37
C ASP A 887 -44.44 32.61 18.31
N THR A 888 -44.06 32.46 17.03
CA THR A 888 -44.96 32.33 15.86
C THR A 888 -46.03 31.23 15.94
N SER A 889 -45.87 30.22 16.81
CA SER A 889 -46.86 29.16 17.03
C SER A 889 -47.88 29.48 18.13
N PHE A 890 -47.64 30.54 18.90
CA PHE A 890 -48.38 30.93 20.11
C PHE A 890 -48.67 32.44 20.14
N ASP A 891 -48.54 33.13 19.00
CA ASP A 891 -48.63 34.60 18.87
C ASP A 891 -50.03 35.12 18.54
N LYS A 892 -51.02 34.24 18.54
CA LYS A 892 -52.40 34.54 18.13
C LYS A 892 -53.41 33.76 18.94
N ASP A 893 -54.57 34.36 19.14
CA ASP A 893 -55.75 33.66 19.64
C ASP A 893 -56.26 32.64 18.59
N ARG A 894 -57.01 31.64 19.05
CA ARG A 894 -57.52 30.52 18.25
C ARG A 894 -58.91 30.09 18.67
N VAL A 895 -59.62 29.42 17.77
CA VAL A 895 -60.77 28.57 18.10
C VAL A 895 -60.30 27.12 18.21
N LEU A 896 -60.61 26.47 19.32
CA LEU A 896 -60.37 25.06 19.61
C LEU A 896 -61.70 24.31 19.55
N MET A 897 -61.74 23.21 18.81
CA MET A 897 -62.93 22.38 18.74
C MET A 897 -63.05 21.56 20.02
N ALA A 898 -64.22 21.51 20.65
CA ALA A 898 -64.47 20.63 21.79
C ALA A 898 -64.20 19.15 21.42
N GLY A 899 -63.59 18.39 22.32
CA GLY A 899 -63.18 17.00 22.09
C GLY A 899 -61.86 16.87 21.30
N SER A 900 -61.08 17.94 21.20
CA SER A 900 -59.80 17.95 20.48
C SER A 900 -58.64 18.43 21.36
N ASP A 901 -57.42 18.24 20.84
CA ASP A 901 -56.20 18.61 21.54
C ASP A 901 -55.43 19.69 20.79
N ALA A 902 -54.74 20.57 21.51
CA ALA A 902 -53.88 21.59 20.92
C ALA A 902 -52.67 21.96 21.80
N TRP A 903 -51.62 22.45 21.14
CA TRP A 903 -50.54 23.18 21.80
C TRP A 903 -51.01 24.61 22.07
N VAL A 904 -51.11 24.99 23.35
CA VAL A 904 -51.68 26.28 23.75
C VAL A 904 -50.65 27.26 24.28
N GLY A 905 -49.41 26.82 24.57
CA GLY A 905 -48.38 27.71 25.09
C GLY A 905 -46.98 27.12 25.17
N LYS A 906 -46.03 27.99 25.48
CA LYS A 906 -44.62 27.67 25.64
C LYS A 906 -44.02 28.44 26.82
N LEU A 907 -43.55 27.69 27.82
CA LEU A 907 -42.88 28.18 29.01
C LEU A 907 -41.37 28.09 28.82
N ARG A 908 -40.66 29.22 28.85
CA ARG A 908 -39.20 29.28 28.83
C ARG A 908 -38.65 29.42 30.24
N MET A 909 -37.64 28.62 30.55
CA MET A 909 -36.89 28.69 31.79
C MET A 909 -35.40 28.83 31.52
N ARG A 910 -34.69 29.60 32.33
CA ARG A 910 -33.22 29.65 32.31
C ARG A 910 -32.66 29.44 33.71
N ALA A 911 -31.82 28.43 33.87
CA ALA A 911 -31.07 28.20 35.10
C ALA A 911 -29.67 28.82 34.98
N ASP A 912 -29.28 29.67 35.92
CA ASP A 912 -27.94 30.25 36.01
C ASP A 912 -27.22 29.73 37.27
N PHE A 913 -25.89 29.58 37.17
CA PHE A 913 -24.93 29.11 38.19
C PHE A 913 -25.02 27.65 38.65
N GLU A 914 -26.21 27.05 38.69
CA GLU A 914 -26.41 25.65 39.07
C GLU A 914 -27.61 25.06 38.31
N ASP A 915 -27.73 23.73 38.27
CA ASP A 915 -28.92 23.06 37.72
C ASP A 915 -30.10 23.27 38.68
N ILE A 916 -31.29 23.55 38.16
CA ILE A 916 -32.47 23.84 39.00
C ILE A 916 -33.54 22.76 38.82
N MET A 917 -33.87 22.07 39.91
CA MET A 917 -34.98 21.13 39.96
C MET A 917 -36.29 21.86 40.24
N VAL A 918 -37.22 21.84 39.27
CA VAL A 918 -38.58 22.32 39.43
C VAL A 918 -39.41 21.22 40.10
N LYS A 919 -39.86 21.48 41.34
CA LYS A 919 -40.63 20.51 42.13
C LYS A 919 -42.10 20.58 41.79
N ASP A 920 -42.68 21.77 41.89
CA ASP A 920 -44.11 22.01 41.67
C ASP A 920 -44.34 23.17 40.71
N LEU A 921 -45.36 23.07 39.88
CA LEU A 921 -45.80 24.13 38.98
C LEU A 921 -47.33 24.21 38.93
N LYS A 922 -47.87 25.42 39.04
CA LYS A 922 -49.29 25.71 38.82
C LYS A 922 -49.43 26.68 37.66
N LEU A 923 -50.22 26.30 36.68
CA LEU A 923 -50.71 27.19 35.64
C LEU A 923 -52.12 27.66 36.02
N THR A 924 -52.34 28.97 36.04
CA THR A 924 -53.63 29.59 36.33
C THR A 924 -54.34 29.91 35.03
N ASN A 925 -55.53 29.35 34.82
CA ASN A 925 -56.44 29.74 33.75
C ASN A 925 -57.04 31.12 34.07
N SER A 926 -57.14 32.01 33.08
CA SER A 926 -57.58 33.40 33.30
C SER A 926 -59.09 33.54 33.53
N SER A 927 -59.89 32.54 33.15
CA SER A 927 -61.34 32.50 33.35
C SER A 927 -61.77 31.48 34.41
N ALA A 928 -62.81 31.82 35.17
CA ALA A 928 -63.40 30.99 36.22
C ALA A 928 -64.63 30.23 35.70
N GLY A 929 -64.71 28.93 35.98
CA GLY A 929 -65.86 28.13 35.59
C GLY A 929 -65.66 27.36 34.29
N ASP A 930 -64.68 27.76 33.47
CA ASP A 930 -64.36 27.15 32.16
C ASP A 930 -63.51 25.87 32.29
N GLU A 931 -63.24 25.39 33.51
CA GLU A 931 -62.35 24.25 33.74
C GLU A 931 -62.97 22.91 33.35
N ASP A 932 -64.31 22.82 33.34
CA ASP A 932 -65.04 21.62 32.95
C ASP A 932 -64.95 21.34 31.44
N SER A 933 -64.61 22.34 30.63
CA SER A 933 -64.28 22.15 29.22
C SER A 933 -62.89 21.55 28.96
N VAL A 934 -62.01 21.50 29.96
CA VAL A 934 -60.65 20.96 29.83
C VAL A 934 -60.56 19.54 30.39
N GLU A 935 -60.19 18.58 29.55
CA GLU A 935 -59.95 17.18 29.97
C GLU A 935 -58.60 17.07 30.69
N SER A 936 -57.54 17.60 30.09
CA SER A 936 -56.20 17.56 30.68
C SER A 936 -55.29 18.67 30.17
N VAL A 937 -54.30 19.01 30.99
CA VAL A 937 -53.18 19.89 30.66
C VAL A 937 -51.89 19.12 30.90
N CYS A 938 -51.07 19.01 29.87
CA CYS A 938 -49.80 18.31 29.91
C CYS A 938 -48.63 19.25 29.57
N LEU A 939 -47.49 19.00 30.19
CA LEU A 939 -46.22 19.66 29.91
C LEU A 939 -45.30 18.72 29.15
N TYR A 940 -44.67 19.23 28.09
CA TYR A 940 -43.69 18.48 27.31
C TYR A 940 -42.37 19.26 27.16
N SER A 941 -41.23 18.57 27.16
CA SER A 941 -39.90 19.16 26.93
C SER A 941 -39.63 19.52 25.46
N ALA A 942 -40.49 19.05 24.55
CA ALA A 942 -40.49 19.41 23.13
C ALA A 942 -41.92 19.46 22.60
N MET A 943 -42.15 20.17 21.49
CA MET A 943 -43.45 20.29 20.83
C MET A 943 -43.82 19.00 20.07
N SER A 944 -43.88 17.88 20.78
CA SER A 944 -44.21 16.54 20.29
C SER A 944 -44.80 15.71 21.42
N ALA A 945 -46.06 15.28 21.26
CA ALA A 945 -46.85 14.57 22.27
C ALA A 945 -46.48 13.07 22.32
N VAL A 946 -45.24 12.77 22.70
CA VAL A 946 -44.71 11.41 22.89
C VAL A 946 -44.24 11.23 24.32
N ALA A 947 -44.31 10.00 24.83
CA ALA A 947 -44.01 9.69 26.24
C ALA A 947 -42.59 10.11 26.67
N GLU A 948 -41.61 10.10 25.77
CA GLU A 948 -40.22 10.52 26.04
C GLU A 948 -40.08 12.01 26.35
N ASN A 949 -41.01 12.83 25.87
CA ASN A 949 -41.00 14.27 26.10
C ASN A 949 -41.95 14.68 27.22
N LEU A 950 -42.78 13.77 27.73
CA LEU A 950 -43.81 14.09 28.71
C LEU A 950 -43.18 14.37 30.07
N ILE A 951 -43.39 15.58 30.58
CA ILE A 951 -42.95 16.01 31.91
C ILE A 951 -44.02 15.67 32.95
N GLY A 952 -45.29 15.94 32.63
CA GLY A 952 -46.42 15.62 33.49
C GLY A 952 -47.75 16.01 32.89
N CYS A 953 -48.83 15.40 33.35
CA CYS A 953 -50.21 15.74 32.98
C CYS A 953 -51.06 15.91 34.23
N THR A 954 -51.99 16.84 34.19
CA THR A 954 -52.94 17.12 35.27
C THR A 954 -54.28 17.58 34.71
N THR A 955 -55.28 17.74 35.57
CA THR A 955 -56.58 18.34 35.23
C THR A 955 -56.64 19.78 35.75
N VAL A 956 -57.54 20.60 35.21
CA VAL A 956 -57.78 21.94 35.75
C VAL A 956 -58.82 21.86 36.87
N ASN A 957 -58.55 22.45 38.03
CA ASN A 957 -59.51 22.56 39.13
C ASN A 957 -59.45 23.95 39.74
N SER A 958 -60.59 24.65 39.81
CA SER A 958 -60.67 26.01 40.35
C SER A 958 -59.61 26.92 39.70
N GLN A 959 -59.57 26.94 38.36
CA GLN A 959 -58.60 27.61 37.48
C GLN A 959 -57.19 27.04 37.46
N LEU A 960 -56.84 26.07 38.31
CA LEU A 960 -55.45 25.64 38.45
C LEU A 960 -55.20 24.29 37.79
N ALA A 961 -54.27 24.27 36.84
CA ALA A 961 -53.58 23.05 36.43
C ALA A 961 -52.36 22.87 37.34
N PHE A 962 -52.49 21.99 38.35
CA PHE A 962 -51.43 21.75 39.33
C PHE A 962 -50.63 20.51 38.99
N PHE A 963 -49.35 20.71 38.72
CA PHE A 963 -48.33 19.70 38.54
C PHE A 963 -47.54 19.59 39.84
N ASP A 964 -47.85 18.58 40.64
CA ASP A 964 -47.25 18.27 41.94
C ASP A 964 -46.15 17.21 41.77
N ASN A 965 -45.01 17.36 42.46
CA ASN A 965 -43.89 16.42 42.42
C ASN A 965 -43.35 16.14 41.00
N ILE A 966 -43.26 17.17 40.16
CA ILE A 966 -42.65 17.09 38.83
C ILE A 966 -41.20 16.62 38.94
N ASN A 967 -40.44 17.24 39.86
CA ASN A 967 -39.02 16.97 40.11
C ASN A 967 -38.18 16.93 38.82
N GLU A 968 -38.49 17.81 37.87
CA GLU A 968 -37.79 17.88 36.58
C GLU A 968 -36.64 18.88 36.68
N THR A 969 -35.45 18.46 36.27
CA THR A 969 -34.24 19.29 36.31
C THR A 969 -34.13 20.12 35.05
N VAL A 970 -34.13 21.44 35.23
CA VAL A 970 -33.69 22.41 34.23
C VAL A 970 -32.18 22.57 34.39
N THR A 971 -31.43 21.97 33.48
CA THR A 971 -29.96 22.12 33.48
C THR A 971 -29.57 23.58 33.23
N MET A 972 -28.38 23.98 33.67
CA MET A 972 -27.88 25.33 33.49
C MET A 972 -27.92 25.75 32.01
N GLY A 973 -28.48 26.92 31.74
CA GLY A 973 -28.83 27.38 30.39
C GLY A 973 -30.33 27.51 30.20
N THR A 974 -30.76 27.70 28.94
CA THR A 974 -32.16 27.98 28.58
C THR A 974 -32.88 26.74 28.06
N HIS A 975 -34.05 26.45 28.62
CA HIS A 975 -34.91 25.32 28.28
C HIS A 975 -36.34 25.78 28.01
N ASP A 976 -37.04 25.06 27.12
CA ASP A 976 -38.43 25.35 26.76
C ASP A 976 -39.31 24.15 27.10
N TRP A 977 -40.41 24.40 27.80
CA TRP A 977 -41.51 23.45 28.02
C TRP A 977 -42.75 23.91 27.26
N TYR A 978 -43.56 22.96 26.81
CA TYR A 978 -44.72 23.19 25.95
C TYR A 978 -45.99 22.73 26.65
N ILE A 979 -47.03 23.56 26.59
CA ILE A 979 -48.33 23.30 27.22
C ILE A 979 -49.25 22.70 26.16
N TYR A 980 -49.71 21.48 26.40
CA TYR A 980 -50.62 20.73 25.55
C TYR A 980 -51.94 20.50 26.29
N VAL A 981 -53.06 20.81 25.66
CA VAL A 981 -54.39 20.75 26.28
C VAL A 981 -55.28 19.83 25.48
N ALA A 982 -55.94 18.90 26.17
CA ALA A 982 -57.07 18.14 25.65
C ALA A 982 -58.38 18.72 26.20
N THR A 983 -59.40 18.84 25.36
CA THR A 983 -60.71 19.38 25.74
C THR A 983 -61.77 18.28 25.75
N ASN A 984 -62.76 18.39 26.64
CA ASN A 984 -63.88 17.46 26.68
C ASN A 984 -64.79 17.67 25.45
N GLU A 985 -65.56 16.64 25.07
CA GLU A 985 -66.60 16.77 24.04
C GLU A 985 -67.76 17.66 24.52
N MET A 986 -68.58 18.16 23.59
CA MET A 986 -69.81 18.90 23.86
C MET A 986 -71.05 18.03 23.57
N GLY A 987 -72.01 17.99 24.50
CA GLY A 987 -73.29 17.30 24.30
C GLY A 987 -73.91 16.68 25.55
N ASN A 988 -74.81 15.71 25.35
CA ASN A 988 -75.59 15.09 26.43
C ASN A 988 -74.97 13.78 26.99
N ALA A 989 -73.75 13.43 26.57
CA ALA A 989 -73.02 12.31 27.14
C ALA A 989 -72.45 12.68 28.51
N GLY A 990 -72.34 11.73 29.44
CA GLY A 990 -71.93 12.03 30.82
C GLY A 990 -70.50 12.56 31.00
N ALA A 991 -69.66 12.47 29.96
CA ALA A 991 -68.30 13.02 29.93
C ALA A 991 -68.18 14.25 28.99
N ALA A 992 -69.28 14.66 28.34
CA ALA A 992 -69.30 15.81 27.45
C ALA A 992 -69.66 17.06 28.26
N THR A 993 -68.65 17.67 28.88
CA THR A 993 -68.81 18.82 29.79
C THR A 993 -68.33 20.12 29.18
N ALA A 994 -67.91 20.13 27.91
CA ALA A 994 -67.44 21.36 27.29
C ALA A 994 -68.60 22.29 26.91
N ASP A 995 -68.45 23.57 27.23
CA ASP A 995 -69.38 24.64 26.93
C ASP A 995 -68.84 25.57 25.84
N SER A 996 -69.76 26.12 25.04
CA SER A 996 -69.39 27.05 23.96
C SER A 996 -68.90 28.38 24.54
N GLN A 997 -67.80 28.90 24.00
CA GLN A 997 -67.10 30.13 24.41
C GLN A 997 -66.26 30.05 25.68
N ASP A 998 -66.18 28.89 26.32
CA ASP A 998 -65.18 28.66 27.37
C ASP A 998 -63.78 28.92 26.83
N LEU A 999 -62.89 29.49 27.65
CA LEU A 999 -61.55 29.86 27.21
C LEU A 999 -60.45 29.13 27.98
N VAL A 1000 -59.38 28.84 27.24
CA VAL A 1000 -58.12 28.32 27.77
C VAL A 1000 -57.04 29.37 27.59
N GLN A 1001 -56.53 29.90 28.71
CA GLN A 1001 -55.44 30.86 28.72
C GLN A 1001 -54.66 30.74 30.04
N PHE A 1002 -53.39 30.29 29.97
CA PHE A 1002 -52.60 29.98 31.15
C PHE A 1002 -51.50 31.01 31.43
N GLY A 1003 -51.27 31.33 32.70
CA GLY A 1003 -50.08 32.05 33.18
C GLY A 1003 -49.60 31.50 34.53
N ILE A 1004 -48.41 31.92 34.97
CA ILE A 1004 -47.91 31.64 36.32
C ILE A 1004 -48.06 32.91 37.15
N VAL A 1005 -48.63 32.83 38.35
CA VAL A 1005 -48.75 33.97 39.28
C VAL A 1005 -47.77 33.83 40.45
N THR A 1006 -47.32 34.94 41.04
CA THR A 1006 -46.31 34.95 42.13
C THR A 1006 -46.88 34.66 43.53
N SER A 1007 -48.01 33.96 43.64
CA SER A 1007 -48.53 33.57 44.95
C SER A 1007 -47.86 32.29 45.46
N SER A 1008 -47.65 32.18 46.78
CA SER A 1008 -46.92 31.08 47.42
C SER A 1008 -47.36 29.71 46.90
N GLY A 1009 -46.40 28.94 46.38
CA GLY A 1009 -46.60 27.56 45.91
C GLY A 1009 -47.13 27.41 44.48
N HIS A 1010 -47.00 28.43 43.61
CA HIS A 1010 -47.27 28.28 42.17
C HIS A 1010 -46.07 27.78 41.35
N LEU A 1011 -44.89 27.95 41.89
CA LEU A 1011 -43.64 27.43 41.36
C LEU A 1011 -42.70 27.24 42.55
N THR A 1012 -42.32 26.01 42.83
CA THR A 1012 -41.28 25.69 43.82
C THR A 1012 -40.11 25.06 43.10
N ALA A 1013 -38.91 25.55 43.39
CA ALA A 1013 -37.69 25.09 42.76
C ALA A 1013 -36.56 25.00 43.78
N GLN A 1014 -35.61 24.11 43.52
CA GLN A 1014 -34.47 23.85 44.40
C GLN A 1014 -33.21 23.72 43.53
N GLY A 1015 -32.11 24.28 43.99
CA GLY A 1015 -30.80 24.06 43.37
C GLY A 1015 -30.34 22.62 43.56
N VAL A 1016 -29.81 22.00 42.50
CA VAL A 1016 -29.39 20.59 42.53
C VAL A 1016 -28.13 20.44 43.38
N GLU A 1017 -27.12 21.28 43.16
CA GLU A 1017 -25.85 21.24 43.88
C GLU A 1017 -25.96 21.84 45.29
N SER A 1018 -26.61 23.00 45.42
CA SER A 1018 -26.80 23.67 46.70
C SER A 1018 -27.77 22.93 47.62
N GLY A 1019 -28.73 22.20 47.05
CA GLY A 1019 -29.80 21.55 47.80
C GLY A 1019 -30.74 22.54 48.49
N ASP A 1020 -30.71 23.81 48.13
CA ASP A 1020 -31.48 24.87 48.77
C ASP A 1020 -32.69 25.29 47.93
N GLU A 1021 -33.82 25.56 48.59
CA GLU A 1021 -35.01 26.11 47.91
C GLU A 1021 -34.76 27.56 47.44
N LEU A 1022 -35.29 27.85 46.26
CA LEU A 1022 -35.30 29.19 45.66
C LEU A 1022 -36.57 29.95 46.09
N ALA A 1023 -36.47 31.28 46.15
CA ALA A 1023 -37.56 32.17 46.54
C ALA A 1023 -37.93 33.10 45.37
N TYR A 1024 -39.18 33.57 45.31
CA TYR A 1024 -39.55 34.59 44.32
C TYR A 1024 -38.79 35.88 44.56
N TYR A 1025 -38.23 36.43 43.49
CA TYR A 1025 -37.63 37.75 43.49
C TYR A 1025 -38.65 38.79 43.96
N SER A 1026 -38.20 39.71 44.83
CA SER A 1026 -39.00 40.83 45.30
C SER A 1026 -38.31 42.14 44.96
N SER A 1027 -39.03 43.16 44.49
CA SER A 1027 -38.44 44.47 44.18
C SER A 1027 -37.89 45.24 45.39
N SER A 1028 -38.08 44.71 46.60
CA SER A 1028 -37.44 45.24 47.81
C SER A 1028 -35.99 44.78 48.00
N ALA A 1029 -35.53 43.79 47.23
CA ALA A 1029 -34.15 43.35 47.18
C ALA A 1029 -33.32 44.26 46.24
N ALA A 1030 -32.03 44.44 46.56
CA ALA A 1030 -31.06 44.89 45.55
C ALA A 1030 -31.01 43.86 44.41
N ALA A 1031 -30.42 44.24 43.27
CA ALA A 1031 -30.25 43.44 42.05
C ALA A 1031 -30.37 41.91 42.21
N ILE A 1032 -31.07 41.26 41.26
CA ILE A 1032 -31.26 39.81 41.14
C ILE A 1032 -30.06 39.03 41.72
N ALA A 1033 -30.35 38.17 42.71
CA ALA A 1033 -29.35 37.50 43.52
C ALA A 1033 -29.48 35.97 43.46
N ALA A 1034 -28.42 35.28 43.88
CA ALA A 1034 -28.41 33.83 44.05
C ALA A 1034 -29.57 33.37 44.97
N GLY A 1035 -30.37 32.41 44.50
CA GLY A 1035 -31.55 31.89 45.19
C GLY A 1035 -32.87 32.46 44.68
N ASP A 1036 -32.86 33.35 43.69
CA ASP A 1036 -34.08 33.97 43.17
C ASP A 1036 -34.74 33.15 42.05
N ILE A 1037 -36.07 33.16 42.03
CA ILE A 1037 -36.91 32.85 40.86
C ILE A 1037 -37.41 34.19 40.31
N VAL A 1038 -37.08 34.48 39.05
CA VAL A 1038 -37.31 35.77 38.42
C VAL A 1038 -38.22 35.60 37.21
N PHE A 1039 -39.28 36.40 37.13
CA PHE A 1039 -40.25 36.34 36.04
C PHE A 1039 -40.02 37.44 35.01
N ASP A 1040 -40.64 37.27 33.85
CA ASP A 1040 -40.82 38.27 32.80
C ASP A 1040 -42.30 38.27 32.39
N LEU A 1041 -43.02 39.34 32.75
CA LEU A 1041 -44.46 39.51 32.52
C LEU A 1041 -44.75 40.18 31.19
N ASP A 1042 -43.93 41.13 30.76
CA ASP A 1042 -44.19 41.95 29.57
C ASP A 1042 -43.59 41.37 28.28
N VAL A 1043 -42.85 40.27 28.41
CA VAL A 1043 -42.26 39.47 27.34
C VAL A 1043 -41.17 40.24 26.58
N ASN A 1044 -40.53 41.21 27.23
CA ASN A 1044 -39.50 42.04 26.61
C ASN A 1044 -38.09 41.41 26.66
N GLY A 1045 -37.90 40.35 27.47
CA GLY A 1045 -36.62 39.64 27.67
C GLY A 1045 -35.73 40.21 28.78
N THR A 1046 -36.18 41.29 29.43
CA THR A 1046 -35.65 41.84 30.67
C THR A 1046 -36.47 41.23 31.81
N PHE A 1047 -35.77 40.79 32.85
CA PHE A 1047 -36.37 40.05 33.95
C PHE A 1047 -36.29 40.86 35.24
N GLY A 1048 -37.28 40.69 36.12
CA GLY A 1048 -37.25 41.25 37.46
C GLY A 1048 -37.51 42.76 37.51
N GLU A 1049 -38.21 43.30 36.52
CA GLU A 1049 -38.72 44.67 36.55
C GLU A 1049 -39.92 44.76 37.51
N GLU A 1050 -40.30 45.97 37.96
CA GLU A 1050 -41.47 46.16 38.84
C GLU A 1050 -42.76 45.58 38.24
N ALA A 1051 -42.86 45.56 36.91
CA ALA A 1051 -43.98 44.95 36.20
C ALA A 1051 -44.03 43.42 36.38
N ASP A 1052 -42.87 42.75 36.52
CA ASP A 1052 -42.74 41.29 36.48
C ASP A 1052 -43.06 40.60 37.81
N LEU A 1053 -43.21 41.37 38.89
CA LEU A 1053 -43.40 40.83 40.25
C LEU A 1053 -44.71 40.08 40.46
N THR A 1054 -45.61 40.09 39.47
CA THR A 1054 -46.92 39.45 39.56
C THR A 1054 -47.00 38.10 38.85
N GLY A 1055 -45.99 37.74 38.04
CA GLY A 1055 -45.96 36.45 37.35
C GLY A 1055 -45.40 36.52 35.93
N THR A 1056 -45.77 35.55 35.10
CA THR A 1056 -45.51 35.58 33.66
C THR A 1056 -46.67 36.19 32.90
N ALA A 1057 -46.45 36.58 31.64
CA ALA A 1057 -47.55 36.77 30.70
C ALA A 1057 -48.45 35.53 30.63
N SER A 1058 -49.70 35.72 30.21
CA SER A 1058 -50.57 34.61 29.83
C SER A 1058 -50.28 34.13 28.41
N THR A 1059 -50.60 32.86 28.12
CA THR A 1059 -50.69 32.37 26.73
C THR A 1059 -51.74 33.15 25.94
N THR A 1060 -51.76 32.98 24.61
CA THR A 1060 -52.90 33.45 23.82
C THR A 1060 -54.14 32.63 24.13
N ILE A 1061 -55.30 33.16 23.73
CA ILE A 1061 -56.61 32.61 24.11
C ILE A 1061 -57.02 31.52 23.11
N PHE A 1062 -57.49 30.39 23.62
CA PHE A 1062 -58.16 29.36 22.84
C PHE A 1062 -59.63 29.28 23.26
N TYR A 1063 -60.54 29.74 22.39
CA TYR A 1063 -61.98 29.66 22.62
C TYR A 1063 -62.53 28.31 22.20
N ILE A 1064 -63.30 27.67 23.07
CA ILE A 1064 -63.88 26.35 22.85
C ILE A 1064 -65.19 26.47 22.08
N SER A 1065 -65.37 25.60 21.10
CA SER A 1065 -66.52 25.61 20.20
C SER A 1065 -66.95 24.20 19.79
N GLY A 1066 -68.26 23.96 19.70
CA GLY A 1066 -68.83 22.66 19.32
C GLY A 1066 -68.60 22.30 17.84
N THR A 1067 -68.45 23.28 16.96
CA THR A 1067 -68.04 23.11 15.56
C THR A 1067 -67.04 24.20 15.20
N LYS A 1068 -66.24 24.00 14.14
CA LYS A 1068 -65.19 24.96 13.79
C LYS A 1068 -65.01 25.08 12.28
N ILE A 1069 -64.88 26.31 11.79
CA ILE A 1069 -64.40 26.56 10.42
C ILE A 1069 -62.91 26.27 10.38
N SER A 1070 -62.49 25.29 9.57
CA SER A 1070 -61.08 24.92 9.40
C SER A 1070 -60.44 25.56 8.18
N ASN A 1071 -61.24 25.90 7.16
CA ASN A 1071 -60.74 26.56 5.96
C ASN A 1071 -61.85 27.36 5.25
N VAL A 1072 -61.45 28.49 4.68
CA VAL A 1072 -62.28 29.30 3.78
C VAL A 1072 -61.45 29.54 2.52
N GLU A 1073 -62.04 29.34 1.34
CA GLU A 1073 -61.35 29.58 0.08
C GLU A 1073 -62.29 30.09 -1.03
N LEU A 1074 -61.71 30.72 -2.05
CA LEU A 1074 -62.42 31.09 -3.28
C LEU A 1074 -62.04 30.12 -4.42
N VAL A 1075 -62.98 29.29 -4.85
CA VAL A 1075 -62.77 28.28 -5.90
C VAL A 1075 -63.28 28.76 -7.26
N SER A 1076 -62.69 28.22 -8.34
CA SER A 1076 -63.03 28.61 -9.71
C SER A 1076 -64.26 27.90 -10.28
N SER A 1077 -64.63 26.72 -9.75
CA SER A 1077 -65.84 26.01 -10.15
C SER A 1077 -66.26 24.95 -9.14
N TYR A 1078 -67.56 24.74 -8.96
CA TYR A 1078 -68.12 23.65 -8.17
C TYR A 1078 -69.58 23.39 -8.56
N GLY A 1079 -70.03 22.12 -8.50
CA GLY A 1079 -71.46 21.76 -8.61
C GLY A 1079 -72.20 22.30 -9.85
N GLY A 1080 -71.52 22.45 -10.99
CA GLY A 1080 -72.10 22.99 -12.23
C GLY A 1080 -72.10 24.52 -12.33
N LYS A 1081 -71.56 25.24 -11.35
CA LYS A 1081 -71.26 26.68 -11.41
C LYS A 1081 -69.77 26.89 -11.65
N THR A 1082 -69.43 27.92 -12.42
CA THR A 1082 -68.04 28.28 -12.75
C THR A 1082 -67.90 29.79 -12.65
N VAL A 1083 -66.88 30.27 -11.94
CA VAL A 1083 -66.49 31.67 -11.92
C VAL A 1083 -66.11 32.06 -13.35
N ALA A 1084 -66.74 33.11 -13.87
CA ALA A 1084 -66.57 33.50 -15.26
C ALA A 1084 -65.09 33.83 -15.54
N SER A 1085 -64.53 33.32 -16.64
CA SER A 1085 -63.17 33.71 -17.03
C SER A 1085 -63.09 35.12 -17.60
N THR A 1086 -64.21 35.63 -18.13
CA THR A 1086 -64.35 36.96 -18.70
C THR A 1086 -65.76 37.51 -18.52
N ILE A 1087 -65.91 38.84 -18.54
CA ILE A 1087 -67.22 39.49 -18.57
C ILE A 1087 -67.72 39.50 -20.02
N ALA A 1088 -68.57 38.54 -20.38
CA ALA A 1088 -69.02 38.32 -21.78
C ALA A 1088 -70.09 39.31 -22.26
N GLY A 1089 -70.72 40.07 -21.36
CA GLY A 1089 -71.81 41.00 -21.68
C GLY A 1089 -72.54 41.51 -20.45
N THR A 1090 -73.77 41.99 -20.63
CA THR A 1090 -74.66 42.40 -19.52
C THR A 1090 -75.49 41.20 -19.03
N GLY A 1091 -75.88 41.22 -17.76
CA GLY A 1091 -76.64 40.15 -17.10
C GLY A 1091 -75.93 39.56 -15.87
N SER A 1092 -76.54 38.51 -15.30
CA SER A 1092 -76.01 37.81 -14.13
C SER A 1092 -74.73 37.02 -14.49
N THR A 1093 -73.65 37.27 -13.76
CA THR A 1093 -72.34 36.64 -13.94
C THR A 1093 -71.84 36.12 -12.61
N THR A 1094 -71.43 34.85 -12.53
CA THR A 1094 -70.78 34.30 -11.34
C THR A 1094 -69.37 34.87 -11.22
N VAL A 1095 -69.12 35.59 -10.13
CA VAL A 1095 -67.86 36.33 -9.90
C VAL A 1095 -67.00 35.74 -8.79
N GLY A 1096 -67.56 34.86 -7.97
CA GLY A 1096 -66.84 34.13 -6.93
C GLY A 1096 -67.62 32.90 -6.50
N ILE A 1097 -66.93 31.87 -6.03
CA ILE A 1097 -67.52 30.73 -5.32
C ILE A 1097 -66.73 30.57 -4.03
N VAL A 1098 -67.38 30.79 -2.88
CA VAL A 1098 -66.78 30.65 -1.56
C VAL A 1098 -67.00 29.23 -1.09
N ALA A 1099 -65.93 28.53 -0.74
CA ALA A 1099 -65.98 27.23 -0.09
C ALA A 1099 -65.63 27.41 1.38
N ILE A 1100 -66.50 26.92 2.27
CA ILE A 1100 -66.32 26.96 3.73
C ILE A 1100 -66.30 25.52 4.20
N THR A 1101 -65.18 25.12 4.78
CA THR A 1101 -64.98 23.76 5.31
C THR A 1101 -65.11 23.77 6.82
N VAL A 1102 -65.99 22.91 7.33
CA VAL A 1102 -66.17 22.70 8.77
C VAL A 1102 -65.39 21.46 9.17
N GLU A 1103 -64.63 21.57 10.25
CA GLU A 1103 -63.86 20.47 10.83
C GLU A 1103 -64.78 19.29 11.21
N ALA A 1104 -64.27 18.07 11.11
CA ALA A 1104 -65.04 16.87 11.47
C ALA A 1104 -65.10 16.73 12.99
N GLY A 1105 -66.29 16.50 13.55
CA GLY A 1105 -66.48 16.37 15.00
C GLY A 1105 -67.67 15.50 15.36
N SER A 1106 -67.68 15.01 16.59
CA SER A 1106 -68.72 14.17 17.22
C SER A 1106 -69.68 14.93 18.13
N ASN A 1107 -69.48 16.25 18.29
CA ASN A 1107 -70.24 17.08 19.22
C ASN A 1107 -71.74 17.11 18.90
N THR A 1108 -72.55 17.12 19.96
CA THR A 1108 -74.01 17.07 19.87
C THR A 1108 -74.70 18.18 20.68
N ASP A 1109 -75.94 18.50 20.33
CA ASP A 1109 -76.80 19.34 21.16
C ASP A 1109 -77.26 18.59 22.42
N ALA A 1110 -77.96 19.30 23.33
CA ALA A 1110 -78.52 18.69 24.54
C ALA A 1110 -79.52 17.54 24.26
N ASN A 1111 -80.00 17.37 23.03
CA ASN A 1111 -80.90 16.29 22.62
C ASN A 1111 -80.17 15.13 21.93
N GLY A 1112 -78.85 15.20 21.75
CA GLY A 1112 -78.03 14.19 21.09
C GLY A 1112 -78.02 14.28 19.55
N ASN A 1113 -78.45 15.40 18.97
CA ASN A 1113 -78.33 15.65 17.54
C ASN A 1113 -76.94 16.21 17.22
N ALA A 1114 -76.31 15.77 16.12
CA ALA A 1114 -75.03 16.31 15.68
C ALA A 1114 -75.12 17.83 15.44
N LEU A 1115 -74.13 18.57 15.96
CA LEU A 1115 -74.04 20.01 15.77
C LEU A 1115 -73.73 20.36 14.31
N LYS A 1116 -74.26 21.50 13.87
CA LYS A 1116 -74.02 22.06 12.55
C LYS A 1116 -73.58 23.50 12.72
N LEU A 1117 -72.53 23.87 11.99
CA LEU A 1117 -72.06 25.24 11.98
C LEU A 1117 -73.10 26.11 11.28
N GLY A 1118 -73.60 27.14 11.96
CA GLY A 1118 -74.52 28.11 11.41
C GLY A 1118 -73.80 29.39 10.99
N ILE A 1119 -73.94 29.80 9.74
CA ILE A 1119 -73.43 31.11 9.30
C ILE A 1119 -74.43 32.19 9.69
N ASP A 1120 -73.96 33.23 10.35
CA ASP A 1120 -74.79 34.36 10.79
C ASP A 1120 -74.68 35.58 9.89
N ASN A 1121 -73.48 35.89 9.43
CA ASN A 1121 -73.20 37.05 8.60
C ASN A 1121 -72.20 36.71 7.50
N PHE A 1122 -72.37 37.36 6.35
CA PHE A 1122 -71.37 37.38 5.29
C PHE A 1122 -71.01 38.81 4.94
N LEU A 1123 -69.71 39.08 4.81
CA LEU A 1123 -69.16 40.31 4.27
C LEU A 1123 -68.07 39.97 3.26
N PHE A 1124 -68.26 40.38 2.01
CA PHE A 1124 -67.29 40.21 0.93
C PHE A 1124 -66.80 41.57 0.45
N ASP A 1125 -65.49 41.73 0.32
CA ASP A 1125 -64.89 42.90 -0.32
C ASP A 1125 -65.08 42.79 -1.84
N MET A 1126 -65.67 43.80 -2.44
CA MET A 1126 -65.83 43.90 -3.89
C MET A 1126 -65.05 45.08 -4.42
N THR A 1127 -64.17 44.79 -5.37
CA THR A 1127 -63.49 45.82 -6.17
C THR A 1127 -63.88 45.70 -7.63
N LYS A 1128 -64.11 46.84 -8.26
CA LYS A 1128 -64.41 46.90 -9.70
C LYS A 1128 -63.79 48.13 -10.33
N PHE A 1129 -63.56 48.08 -11.63
CA PHE A 1129 -63.25 49.31 -12.35
C PHE A 1129 -64.47 50.25 -12.40
N ALA A 1130 -64.26 51.57 -12.37
CA ALA A 1130 -65.35 52.55 -12.36
C ALA A 1130 -66.35 52.42 -13.53
N SER A 1131 -65.89 51.94 -14.70
CA SER A 1131 -66.73 51.73 -15.88
C SER A 1131 -67.56 50.45 -15.86
N THR A 1132 -67.29 49.51 -14.95
CA THR A 1132 -68.10 48.30 -14.74
C THR A 1132 -69.34 48.67 -13.91
N SER A 1133 -70.53 48.68 -14.50
CA SER A 1133 -71.78 48.98 -13.77
C SER A 1133 -72.46 47.70 -13.28
N ILE A 1134 -72.82 47.67 -12.00
CA ILE A 1134 -73.58 46.59 -11.36
C ILE A 1134 -74.88 47.14 -10.77
N SER A 1135 -75.99 46.38 -10.82
CA SER A 1135 -77.29 46.76 -10.20
C SER A 1135 -77.57 46.04 -8.89
N GLY A 1136 -76.78 45.01 -8.59
CA GLY A 1136 -76.92 44.20 -7.39
C GLY A 1136 -76.06 42.95 -7.47
N ALA A 1137 -76.00 42.24 -6.36
CA ALA A 1137 -75.34 40.95 -6.24
C ALA A 1137 -76.27 39.96 -5.54
N THR A 1138 -76.07 38.67 -5.82
CA THR A 1138 -76.83 37.58 -5.20
C THR A 1138 -75.90 36.47 -4.74
N ILE A 1139 -76.34 35.75 -3.71
CA ILE A 1139 -75.67 34.57 -3.17
C ILE A 1139 -76.63 33.38 -3.18
N GLU A 1140 -76.12 32.19 -3.50
CA GLU A 1140 -76.86 30.93 -3.35
C GLU A 1140 -75.94 29.80 -2.89
N ARG A 1141 -76.46 28.89 -2.06
CA ARG A 1141 -75.75 27.64 -1.75
C ARG A 1141 -75.86 26.70 -2.94
N ILE A 1142 -74.73 26.25 -3.48
CA ILE A 1142 -74.71 25.31 -4.60
C ILE A 1142 -75.21 23.94 -4.11
N GLY A 1143 -76.32 23.47 -4.67
CA GLY A 1143 -76.99 22.26 -4.22
C GLY A 1143 -77.91 22.45 -2.99
N GLY A 1144 -78.15 23.70 -2.57
CA GLY A 1144 -79.11 24.05 -1.52
C GLY A 1144 -80.58 23.97 -1.96
N ALA A 1145 -81.49 24.06 -1.00
CA ALA A 1145 -82.93 24.01 -1.24
C ALA A 1145 -83.52 25.36 -1.70
N ASN A 1146 -82.88 26.48 -1.35
CA ASN A 1146 -83.27 27.83 -1.72
C ASN A 1146 -82.52 28.32 -2.97
N GLY A 1147 -83.18 29.14 -3.78
CA GLY A 1147 -82.55 29.82 -4.90
C GLY A 1147 -81.76 31.07 -4.48
N ALA A 1148 -81.13 31.75 -5.44
CA ALA A 1148 -80.34 32.94 -5.20
C ALA A 1148 -81.08 34.07 -4.47
N VAL A 1149 -80.44 34.63 -3.45
CA VAL A 1149 -80.94 35.73 -2.61
C VAL A 1149 -80.07 36.97 -2.77
N ASN A 1150 -80.65 38.16 -2.66
CA ASN A 1150 -79.95 39.43 -2.85
C ASN A 1150 -79.00 39.74 -1.67
N LEU A 1151 -77.80 40.20 -2.01
CA LEU A 1151 -76.86 40.82 -1.08
C LEU A 1151 -77.12 42.33 -1.01
N THR A 1152 -76.84 42.93 0.14
CA THR A 1152 -76.76 44.39 0.28
C THR A 1152 -75.43 44.86 -0.28
N VAL A 1153 -75.44 45.79 -1.24
CA VAL A 1153 -74.25 46.24 -1.96
C VAL A 1153 -73.94 47.70 -1.64
N THR A 1154 -72.74 48.00 -1.16
CA THR A 1154 -72.16 49.35 -1.08
C THR A 1154 -71.17 49.57 -2.23
N GLY A 1155 -70.87 50.83 -2.60
CA GLY A 1155 -69.92 51.12 -3.70
C GLY A 1155 -70.42 50.88 -5.15
N SER A 1156 -71.73 50.65 -5.35
CA SER A 1156 -72.34 50.31 -6.66
C SER A 1156 -72.38 51.43 -7.73
N SER A 1157 -71.85 52.63 -7.48
CA SER A 1157 -72.06 53.80 -8.35
C SER A 1157 -71.27 53.76 -9.66
N THR A 1158 -71.78 54.48 -10.67
CA THR A 1158 -71.12 54.73 -11.97
C THR A 1158 -70.41 56.07 -11.96
N GLY A 1159 -69.10 56.08 -12.28
CA GLY A 1159 -68.32 57.30 -12.49
C GLY A 1159 -67.46 57.20 -13.74
N ALA A 1160 -67.32 58.30 -14.49
CA ALA A 1160 -66.43 58.41 -15.65
C ALA A 1160 -64.95 58.63 -15.24
N THR A 1161 -64.53 58.00 -14.14
CA THR A 1161 -63.17 58.10 -13.59
C THR A 1161 -62.32 56.92 -14.06
N THR A 1162 -61.00 57.06 -14.02
CA THR A 1162 -60.03 56.01 -14.41
C THR A 1162 -59.55 55.16 -13.22
N ALA A 1163 -60.21 55.24 -12.07
CA ALA A 1163 -59.80 54.59 -10.82
C ALA A 1163 -60.73 53.43 -10.44
N ASP A 1164 -60.21 52.50 -9.67
CA ASP A 1164 -60.97 51.39 -9.10
C ASP A 1164 -61.93 51.89 -8.00
N ILE A 1165 -63.08 51.23 -7.89
CA ILE A 1165 -64.10 51.50 -6.87
C ILE A 1165 -64.18 50.25 -5.99
N ALA A 1166 -63.96 50.43 -4.69
CA ALA A 1166 -64.19 49.44 -3.65
C ALA A 1166 -65.59 49.59 -3.04
N GLY A 1167 -66.12 48.51 -2.49
CA GLY A 1167 -67.36 48.46 -1.73
C GLY A 1167 -67.64 47.04 -1.24
N ASP A 1168 -68.67 46.87 -0.43
CA ASP A 1168 -68.89 45.63 0.31
C ASP A 1168 -70.19 44.98 -0.14
N TRP A 1169 -70.18 43.65 -0.20
CA TRP A 1169 -71.38 42.84 -0.35
C TRP A 1169 -71.67 42.15 0.96
N THR A 1170 -72.76 42.55 1.60
CA THR A 1170 -73.11 42.09 2.94
C THR A 1170 -74.43 41.34 2.95
N MET A 1171 -74.52 40.33 3.82
CA MET A 1171 -75.76 39.67 4.19
C MET A 1171 -75.76 39.42 5.69
N THR A 1172 -76.54 40.21 6.41
CA THR A 1172 -76.79 40.00 7.84
C THR A 1172 -77.92 39.00 8.05
N SER A 1173 -77.91 38.30 9.18
CA SER A 1173 -78.93 37.31 9.55
C SER A 1173 -79.11 36.21 8.47
N VAL A 1174 -77.99 35.65 8.03
CA VAL A 1174 -77.88 34.64 6.96
C VAL A 1174 -78.78 33.44 7.22
N THR A 1175 -78.84 32.95 8.46
CA THR A 1175 -79.72 31.83 8.87
C THR A 1175 -81.21 32.10 8.61
N SER A 1176 -81.69 33.32 8.84
CA SER A 1176 -83.08 33.69 8.59
C SER A 1176 -83.40 33.82 7.10
N THR A 1177 -82.38 34.14 6.29
CA THR A 1177 -82.51 34.47 4.87
C THR A 1177 -82.32 33.23 3.97
N LEU A 1178 -81.31 32.41 4.26
CA LEU A 1178 -81.00 31.17 3.56
C LEU A 1178 -81.61 29.93 4.23
N GLY A 1179 -82.21 30.05 5.41
CA GLY A 1179 -82.79 28.93 6.15
C GLY A 1179 -81.79 27.81 6.37
N ASN A 1180 -82.18 26.56 6.08
CA ASN A 1180 -81.33 25.38 6.24
C ASN A 1180 -80.04 25.42 5.38
N ASP A 1181 -79.99 26.25 4.33
CA ASP A 1181 -78.77 26.40 3.52
C ASP A 1181 -77.67 27.22 4.22
N ALA A 1182 -77.97 27.88 5.33
CA ALA A 1182 -76.96 28.55 6.15
C ALA A 1182 -76.18 27.60 7.06
N PHE A 1183 -76.63 26.35 7.20
CA PHE A 1183 -76.03 25.36 8.11
C PHE A 1183 -75.12 24.40 7.35
N ILE A 1184 -73.98 24.08 7.95
CA ILE A 1184 -72.95 23.20 7.39
C ILE A 1184 -72.70 22.06 8.38
N ASP A 1185 -72.84 20.82 7.89
CA ASP A 1185 -72.57 19.63 8.70
C ASP A 1185 -71.07 19.53 9.01
N ALA A 1186 -70.72 19.09 10.22
CA ALA A 1186 -69.34 18.84 10.61
C ALA A 1186 -68.65 17.88 9.63
N GLY A 1187 -67.39 18.17 9.27
CA GLY A 1187 -66.59 17.40 8.32
C GLY A 1187 -66.96 17.58 6.85
N THR A 1188 -67.81 18.58 6.53
CA THR A 1188 -68.23 18.86 5.16
C THR A 1188 -67.84 20.27 4.71
N THR A 1189 -67.81 20.46 3.39
CA THR A 1189 -67.59 21.77 2.76
C THR A 1189 -68.88 22.25 2.12
N ALA A 1190 -69.31 23.47 2.46
CA ALA A 1190 -70.40 24.15 1.78
C ALA A 1190 -69.84 25.16 0.76
N TYR A 1191 -70.52 25.26 -0.39
CA TYR A 1191 -70.12 26.13 -1.48
C TYR A 1191 -71.20 27.16 -1.78
N PHE A 1192 -70.83 28.44 -1.79
CA PHE A 1192 -71.73 29.56 -2.04
C PHE A 1192 -71.32 30.31 -3.30
N ALA A 1193 -72.20 30.35 -4.31
CA ALA A 1193 -71.95 31.08 -5.54
C ALA A 1193 -72.39 32.54 -5.41
N LEU A 1194 -71.46 33.46 -5.70
CA LEU A 1194 -71.69 34.91 -5.74
C LEU A 1194 -71.88 35.35 -7.18
N ASN A 1195 -73.02 35.99 -7.48
CA ASN A 1195 -73.33 36.47 -8.82
C ASN A 1195 -73.55 37.99 -8.83
N ALA A 1196 -72.83 38.69 -9.70
CA ALA A 1196 -73.03 40.11 -9.98
C ALA A 1196 -74.03 40.29 -11.15
N ASN A 1197 -74.94 41.26 -11.06
CA ASN A 1197 -75.75 41.65 -12.21
C ASN A 1197 -75.13 42.84 -12.95
N ILE A 1198 -74.48 42.58 -14.09
CA ILE A 1198 -73.78 43.58 -14.90
C ILE A 1198 -74.77 44.34 -15.78
N ASN A 1199 -74.94 45.65 -15.56
CA ASN A 1199 -75.93 46.46 -16.30
C ASN A 1199 -75.40 47.00 -17.63
N SER A 1200 -74.14 47.42 -17.64
CA SER A 1200 -73.51 48.06 -18.79
C SER A 1200 -71.99 47.96 -18.69
N LEU A 1201 -71.35 47.84 -19.85
CA LEU A 1201 -69.90 47.91 -20.03
C LEU A 1201 -69.58 49.13 -20.90
N SER A 1202 -68.46 49.82 -20.63
CA SER A 1202 -68.04 50.91 -21.50
C SER A 1202 -67.57 50.37 -22.86
N PRO A 1203 -68.07 50.89 -24.00
CA PRO A 1203 -67.70 50.44 -25.34
C PRO A 1203 -66.38 51.06 -25.85
N THR A 1204 -65.71 51.93 -25.08
CA THR A 1204 -64.46 52.60 -25.48
C THR A 1204 -63.26 51.65 -25.40
N SER A 1205 -62.44 51.63 -26.46
CA SER A 1205 -61.28 50.75 -26.63
C SER A 1205 -60.10 50.98 -25.66
N ASN A 1206 -60.23 51.93 -24.73
CA ASN A 1206 -59.12 52.42 -23.90
C ASN A 1206 -59.40 52.28 -22.38
N ILE A 1207 -60.45 51.55 -21.98
CA ILE A 1207 -60.89 51.47 -20.56
C ILE A 1207 -61.17 50.02 -20.15
N THR A 1208 -60.40 49.45 -19.24
CA THR A 1208 -60.54 48.06 -18.76
C THR A 1208 -61.78 47.89 -17.89
N ASN A 1209 -62.76 47.08 -18.31
CA ASN A 1209 -63.89 46.70 -17.46
C ASN A 1209 -63.55 45.42 -16.70
N TRP A 1210 -63.57 45.47 -15.36
CA TRP A 1210 -63.34 44.31 -14.50
C TRP A 1210 -64.11 44.38 -13.17
N ILE A 1211 -64.27 43.23 -12.51
CA ILE A 1211 -64.76 43.08 -11.12
C ILE A 1211 -64.01 41.92 -10.43
N GLN A 1212 -63.82 42.01 -9.12
CA GLN A 1212 -63.21 41.02 -8.25
C GLN A 1212 -63.95 41.04 -6.91
N VAL A 1213 -64.11 39.86 -6.30
CA VAL A 1213 -64.67 39.73 -4.95
C VAL A 1213 -63.69 38.95 -4.09
N GLY A 1214 -63.45 39.38 -2.86
CA GLY A 1214 -62.50 38.82 -1.92
C GLY A 1214 -63.02 38.82 -0.49
N LEU A 1215 -62.15 38.41 0.42
CA LEU A 1215 -62.33 38.36 1.87
C LEU A 1215 -61.06 38.97 2.46
N ASP A 1216 -61.14 40.07 3.18
CA ASP A 1216 -59.99 40.86 3.64
C ASP A 1216 -59.72 40.80 5.15
N ASP A 1217 -60.66 40.23 5.91
CA ASP A 1217 -60.59 40.01 7.35
C ASP A 1217 -61.13 38.61 7.73
N LEU A 1218 -60.28 37.61 7.55
CA LEU A 1218 -60.51 36.21 7.97
C LEU A 1218 -59.77 35.82 9.24
N LYS A 1219 -58.98 36.74 9.79
CA LYS A 1219 -58.33 36.55 11.08
C LYS A 1219 -59.25 37.06 12.20
N GLY A 1220 -59.86 38.23 12.02
CA GLY A 1220 -60.74 38.86 13.01
C GLY A 1220 -60.05 39.14 14.35
N GLY A 1221 -60.68 39.98 15.17
CA GLY A 1221 -60.41 40.08 16.61
C GLY A 1221 -61.73 40.01 17.36
N ALA A 1222 -61.71 39.71 18.67
CA ALA A 1222 -62.91 39.52 19.51
C ALA A 1222 -63.81 40.78 19.68
N ALA A 1223 -63.66 41.80 18.83
CA ALA A 1223 -64.44 43.03 18.80
C ALA A 1223 -64.49 43.67 17.39
N ASP A 1224 -64.18 42.93 16.32
CA ASP A 1224 -64.19 43.49 14.95
C ASP A 1224 -65.60 43.46 14.36
N ALA A 1225 -66.08 44.61 13.88
CA ALA A 1225 -67.38 44.73 13.23
C ALA A 1225 -67.33 44.41 11.72
N ASN A 1226 -66.16 44.08 11.18
CA ASN A 1226 -65.93 43.89 9.76
C ASN A 1226 -65.49 42.47 9.37
N ASN A 1227 -65.64 41.47 10.25
CA ASN A 1227 -65.30 40.10 9.90
C ASN A 1227 -66.05 39.64 8.65
N ASN A 1228 -65.37 38.88 7.80
CA ASN A 1228 -66.03 38.40 6.59
C ASN A 1228 -67.10 37.33 6.85
N ILE A 1229 -66.98 36.56 7.94
CA ILE A 1229 -67.93 35.52 8.31
C ILE A 1229 -68.11 35.53 9.83
N ASP A 1230 -69.31 35.85 10.28
CA ASP A 1230 -69.73 35.59 11.66
C ASP A 1230 -70.52 34.29 11.68
N TRP A 1231 -70.30 33.47 12.70
CA TRP A 1231 -70.86 32.12 12.77
C TRP A 1231 -71.16 31.72 14.21
N PHE A 1232 -71.95 30.67 14.39
CA PHE A 1232 -72.17 30.03 15.68
C PHE A 1232 -72.08 28.52 15.52
N ASP A 1233 -71.75 27.85 16.62
CA ASP A 1233 -71.30 26.46 16.60
C ASP A 1233 -72.42 25.42 16.50
N GLY A 1234 -73.66 25.88 16.60
CA GLY A 1234 -74.88 25.08 16.49
C GLY A 1234 -75.44 24.56 17.82
N TYR A 1235 -74.77 24.81 18.95
CA TYR A 1235 -75.23 24.36 20.27
C TYR A 1235 -76.42 25.18 20.77
N ASP A 1236 -76.38 26.51 20.61
CA ASP A 1236 -77.57 27.36 20.78
C ASP A 1236 -78.37 27.40 19.47
N THR A 1237 -79.62 26.92 19.53
CA THR A 1237 -80.54 26.90 18.38
C THR A 1237 -81.36 28.19 18.27
N VAL A 1238 -81.23 29.11 19.24
CA VAL A 1238 -81.91 30.40 19.25
C VAL A 1238 -80.92 31.50 18.88
N TYR A 1239 -81.25 32.24 17.81
CA TYR A 1239 -80.53 33.43 17.37
C TYR A 1239 -80.44 34.46 18.52
N ALA A 1240 -79.30 34.50 19.20
CA ALA A 1240 -78.94 35.53 20.15
C ALA A 1240 -77.55 36.04 19.80
N THR A 1241 -77.41 37.34 19.53
CA THR A 1241 -76.14 37.98 19.15
C THR A 1241 -75.05 37.90 20.23
N ALA A 1242 -75.32 37.27 21.38
CA ALA A 1242 -74.35 37.07 22.46
C ALA A 1242 -73.61 35.72 22.36
N SER A 1243 -74.08 34.79 21.53
CA SER A 1243 -73.51 33.44 21.39
C SER A 1243 -72.69 33.22 20.11
N ASN A 1244 -72.53 34.27 19.27
CA ASN A 1244 -71.79 34.17 18.01
C ASN A 1244 -70.27 34.22 18.22
N PHE A 1245 -69.57 33.46 17.39
CA PHE A 1245 -68.16 33.66 17.09
C PHE A 1245 -68.06 34.75 16.02
N ASP A 1246 -67.99 36.01 16.48
CA ASP A 1246 -67.71 37.18 15.65
C ASP A 1246 -66.19 37.25 15.38
N TYR A 1247 -65.59 36.12 15.00
CA TYR A 1247 -64.20 35.94 14.63
C TYR A 1247 -63.98 34.53 14.05
N LEU A 1248 -62.98 34.42 13.18
CA LEU A 1248 -62.59 33.16 12.53
C LEU A 1248 -61.25 32.63 13.08
N LEU A 1249 -60.33 33.51 13.46
CA LEU A 1249 -58.99 33.20 13.98
C LEU A 1249 -58.20 32.20 13.11
N LEU A 1250 -58.38 32.28 11.78
CA LEU A 1250 -57.61 31.51 10.81
C LEU A 1250 -56.20 32.09 10.63
N ASP A 1251 -55.27 31.26 10.14
CA ASP A 1251 -53.90 31.71 9.86
C ASP A 1251 -53.75 32.58 8.60
N THR A 1252 -54.85 32.79 7.86
CA THR A 1252 -54.93 33.65 6.68
C THR A 1252 -55.65 34.94 7.01
N THR A 1253 -55.05 36.09 6.67
CA THR A 1253 -55.68 37.40 6.90
C THR A 1253 -56.65 37.79 5.78
N SER A 1254 -56.35 37.43 4.53
CA SER A 1254 -57.18 37.78 3.37
C SER A 1254 -57.05 36.78 2.22
N ILE A 1255 -58.09 36.70 1.39
CA ILE A 1255 -58.22 35.88 0.19
C ILE A 1255 -58.77 36.76 -0.94
N GLY A 1256 -57.92 37.07 -1.92
CA GLY A 1256 -58.35 37.77 -3.13
C GLY A 1256 -58.98 36.80 -4.13
N GLY A 1257 -60.20 37.09 -4.60
CA GLY A 1257 -60.83 36.25 -5.64
C GLY A 1257 -60.31 36.51 -7.04
N THR A 1258 -60.90 35.83 -8.02
CA THR A 1258 -60.50 36.00 -9.42
C THR A 1258 -60.96 37.36 -9.96
N LYS A 1259 -60.02 38.17 -10.45
CA LYS A 1259 -60.34 39.39 -11.19
C LYS A 1259 -60.78 39.04 -12.60
N ILE A 1260 -62.07 39.24 -12.88
CA ILE A 1260 -62.68 38.90 -14.17
C ILE A 1260 -62.80 40.15 -15.04
N SER A 1261 -62.31 40.08 -16.27
CA SER A 1261 -62.24 41.23 -17.19
C SER A 1261 -62.99 40.97 -18.50
N ALA A 1262 -63.50 42.01 -19.17
CA ALA A 1262 -64.11 41.86 -20.49
C ALA A 1262 -63.04 41.52 -21.58
N PRO A 1263 -63.35 40.68 -22.61
CA PRO A 1263 -62.36 40.21 -23.61
C PRO A 1263 -61.75 41.29 -24.51
N THR A 1264 -62.32 42.49 -24.54
CA THR A 1264 -61.76 43.64 -25.25
C THR A 1264 -61.22 44.60 -24.21
N ASN A 1265 -59.90 44.60 -24.03
CA ASN A 1265 -59.01 45.67 -23.55
C ASN A 1265 -57.79 45.04 -22.83
N ASN A 1266 -56.81 44.63 -23.63
CA ASN A 1266 -55.40 44.71 -23.23
C ASN A 1266 -54.96 46.15 -23.48
#